data_AF-A0A2K3NSY5-F1
#
_entry.id   AF-A0A2K3NSY5-F1
#
_cell.length_a   1.000
_cell.length_b   1.000
_cell.length_c   1.000
_cell.angle_alpha   90.00
_cell.angle_beta   90.00
_cell.angle_gamma   90.00
#
_symmetry.space_group_name_H-M   'P 1'
#
loop_
_entity.id
_entity.type
_entity.pdbx_description
1 polymer ?
#
loop_
_entity_poly.entity_id
_entity_poly.type
_entity_poly.pdbx_seq_one_letter_code
_entity_poly.pdbx_strand_id
1 'polypeptide(L)'
;RCLAVSPNFEIAKNNMAIALTDLGTKVKLEGDINRGVAFYKKALYYNWHYADAMYNLGVAYGEMLKFDMAIVFYELAFHFNPHCAEACNNLGVIYKDRDNLDKAVECYQLALSVKPNFSQSLNNLGVVYTVQGKMDAAASMIEKAIIANPTYAEAYNNLGVLYRDAGDIALAINAYEQCLKIDPDSRNAGQNRLLAMNYIDEGNDDKLFDAHRDWGRRFMRLYQQFTSWDNSKDPERPLVIGYVSPDYFTHSVSYFIEAPLIYHDYAKYKVIVYSAVVKADAKTIRFREKVLKKGGIWKDIYGTDEKKVADMVREDQVDILVELTGHTANNKLGMMACRPAPIQVTWIGYPNTTGLPAIDYRISDSLADPPETKQKHVEELVRLPDCFLCYTPSPEAGPVCPTPALSNGFITFGSFNNLAKITPTVLKVWARILCAIPNSRLVVKCKPFCCDSVRQRFLSTLEQLGLEPLRVDLLPLILLNHDHMQAYSLMDISLDTFPYAGTTTTCESLYMGVPCVTMAGSVHAHNVGVSLLSKVGLGNLIAKNEDEYVKLAMKLASDVPALQTLRMSLRELMSKSPVCDGANFILGLESTYRNMWRRYCKGDVPSLKRMESLEPFVSADENSEPATAVNVSEGSPGSVKANGFNSTQPPKLNINGCEENGGSLKFSIFSEWFKGVELYYYRWSIKLNANSFWERSVSYGYQIDPSLQLLWIRKAAMLLQMVSNDSCNTSFSMNYSHCCQLAVIAAMNKLLFRNYKVLSNSGYSAAS
;
A
#
# COMPACT_ATOMS: atom_id res chain seq x y z
N ARG A 1 21.02 17.79 -41.64
CA ARG A 1 21.65 18.55 -42.76
C ARG A 1 22.80 19.41 -42.26
N CYS A 2 22.60 20.39 -41.36
CA CYS A 2 23.70 21.21 -40.81
C CYS A 2 24.82 20.37 -40.18
N LEU A 3 24.48 19.37 -39.35
CA LEU A 3 25.46 18.46 -38.74
C LEU A 3 26.18 17.52 -39.72
N ALA A 4 25.65 17.32 -40.93
CA ALA A 4 26.34 16.57 -41.98
C ALA A 4 27.43 17.39 -42.65
N VAL A 5 27.26 18.72 -42.69
CA VAL A 5 28.23 19.67 -43.24
C VAL A 5 29.23 20.12 -42.18
N SER A 6 28.77 20.32 -40.94
CA SER A 6 29.61 20.67 -39.79
C SER A 6 29.22 19.82 -38.57
N PRO A 7 29.86 18.65 -38.39
CA PRO A 7 29.55 17.72 -37.30
C PRO A 7 29.73 18.31 -35.91
N ASN A 8 30.56 19.34 -35.76
CA ASN A 8 30.86 20.02 -34.50
C ASN A 8 30.07 21.32 -34.28
N PHE A 9 29.02 21.57 -35.07
CA PHE A 9 28.22 22.78 -34.90
C PHE A 9 27.30 22.67 -33.67
N GLU A 10 27.76 23.25 -32.55
CA GLU A 10 27.15 23.09 -31.23
C GLU A 10 25.68 23.51 -31.14
N ILE A 11 25.27 24.60 -31.81
CA ILE A 11 23.87 25.04 -31.83
C ILE A 11 22.98 23.96 -32.47
N ALA A 12 23.42 23.35 -33.58
CA ALA A 12 22.66 22.30 -34.23
C ALA A 12 22.65 21.01 -33.40
N LYS A 13 23.72 20.68 -32.68
CA LYS A 13 23.74 19.55 -31.74
C LYS A 13 22.74 19.76 -30.61
N ASN A 14 22.72 20.93 -29.99
CA ASN A 14 21.80 21.27 -28.91
C ASN A 14 20.34 21.21 -29.37
N ASN A 15 20.01 21.83 -30.50
CA ASN A 15 18.65 21.77 -31.05
C ASN A 15 18.25 20.34 -31.43
N MET A 16 19.19 19.53 -31.90
CA MET A 16 18.95 18.11 -32.17
C MET A 16 18.66 17.34 -30.88
N ALA A 17 19.39 17.61 -29.80
CA ALA A 17 19.15 16.99 -28.50
C ALA A 17 17.77 17.34 -27.95
N ILE A 18 17.36 18.61 -28.02
CA ILE A 18 16.01 19.06 -27.63
C ILE A 18 14.93 18.32 -28.43
N ALA A 19 15.02 18.37 -29.77
CA ALA A 19 14.02 17.76 -30.64
C ALA A 19 13.92 16.24 -30.47
N LEU A 20 15.04 15.56 -30.23
CA LEU A 20 15.05 14.12 -29.94
C LEU A 20 14.45 13.80 -28.57
N THR A 21 14.67 14.66 -27.57
CA THR A 21 14.01 14.51 -26.27
C THR A 21 12.51 14.69 -26.38
N ASP A 22 12.04 15.72 -27.08
CA ASP A 22 10.61 15.94 -27.30
C ASP A 22 9.95 14.77 -28.04
N LEU A 23 10.61 14.26 -29.08
CA LEU A 23 10.16 13.09 -29.82
C LEU A 23 10.13 11.84 -28.93
N GLY A 24 11.16 11.63 -28.10
CA GLY A 24 11.22 10.54 -27.14
C GLY A 24 10.04 10.59 -26.16
N THR A 25 9.73 11.78 -25.64
CA THR A 25 8.59 12.00 -24.74
C THR A 25 7.27 11.71 -25.43
N LYS A 26 7.08 12.18 -26.67
CA LYS A 26 5.88 11.88 -27.44
C LYS A 26 5.69 10.37 -27.63
N VAL A 27 6.73 9.66 -28.06
CA VAL A 27 6.67 8.20 -28.31
C VAL A 27 6.45 7.40 -27.02
N LYS A 28 7.05 7.85 -25.91
CA LYS A 28 6.79 7.27 -24.58
C LYS A 28 5.32 7.42 -24.19
N LEU A 29 4.73 8.60 -24.40
CA LEU A 29 3.32 8.87 -24.12
C LEU A 29 2.36 8.08 -25.02
N GLU A 30 2.79 7.72 -26.24
CA GLU A 30 2.08 6.79 -27.13
C GLU A 30 2.18 5.32 -26.68
N GLY A 31 2.95 5.03 -25.62
CA GLY A 31 3.06 3.72 -24.97
C GLY A 31 4.34 2.94 -25.28
N ASP A 32 5.20 3.41 -26.18
CA ASP A 32 6.46 2.75 -26.52
C ASP A 32 7.64 3.35 -25.73
N ILE A 33 7.73 2.93 -24.47
CA ILE A 33 8.76 3.39 -23.53
C ILE A 33 10.18 3.06 -24.04
N ASN A 34 10.38 1.87 -24.62
CA ASN A 34 11.70 1.45 -25.09
C ASN A 34 12.20 2.33 -26.24
N ARG A 35 11.32 2.70 -27.16
CA ARG A 35 11.66 3.62 -28.24
C ARG A 35 11.85 5.05 -27.75
N GLY A 36 11.09 5.49 -26.75
CA GLY A 36 11.34 6.73 -26.02
C GLY A 36 12.76 6.78 -25.43
N VAL A 37 13.17 5.73 -24.72
CA VAL A 37 14.53 5.56 -24.16
C VAL A 37 15.60 5.65 -25.26
N ALA A 38 15.38 5.02 -26.42
CA ALA A 38 16.32 5.10 -27.54
C ALA A 38 16.51 6.53 -28.05
N PHE A 39 15.43 7.32 -28.13
CA PHE A 39 15.49 8.72 -28.51
C PHE A 39 16.21 9.59 -27.47
N TYR A 40 15.95 9.41 -26.18
CA TYR A 40 16.67 10.14 -25.13
C TYR A 40 18.18 9.83 -25.12
N LYS A 41 18.56 8.56 -25.30
CA LYS A 41 19.97 8.17 -25.46
C LYS A 41 20.61 8.83 -26.68
N LYS A 42 19.86 8.94 -27.78
CA LYS A 42 20.30 9.64 -28.99
C LYS A 42 20.42 11.15 -28.76
N ALA A 43 19.55 11.76 -27.94
CA ALA A 43 19.70 13.15 -27.54
C ALA A 43 21.02 13.38 -26.80
N LEU A 44 21.36 12.48 -25.85
CA LEU A 44 22.62 12.52 -25.11
C LEU A 44 23.87 12.30 -25.98
N TYR A 45 23.75 11.65 -27.13
CA TYR A 45 24.84 11.58 -28.10
C TYR A 45 25.20 12.95 -28.68
N TYR A 46 24.18 13.80 -28.93
CA TYR A 46 24.40 15.15 -29.46
C TYR A 46 24.78 16.14 -28.36
N ASN A 47 24.19 16.03 -27.18
CA ASN A 47 24.56 16.82 -26.01
C ASN A 47 24.57 15.92 -24.76
N TRP A 48 25.78 15.53 -24.35
CA TRP A 48 26.01 14.56 -23.27
C TRP A 48 25.70 15.09 -21.87
N HIS A 49 25.53 16.40 -21.70
CA HIS A 49 25.17 17.04 -20.44
C HIS A 49 23.75 17.66 -20.50
N TYR A 50 22.89 17.17 -21.41
CA TYR A 50 21.53 17.67 -21.53
C TYR A 50 20.63 17.10 -20.43
N ALA A 51 20.39 17.90 -19.38
CA ALA A 51 19.69 17.49 -18.17
C ALA A 51 18.26 16.97 -18.41
N ASP A 52 17.49 17.57 -19.34
CA ASP A 52 16.11 17.15 -19.60
C ASP A 52 16.04 15.74 -20.20
N ALA A 53 16.99 15.38 -21.07
CA ALA A 53 17.11 14.03 -21.59
C ALA A 53 17.47 13.02 -20.49
N MET A 54 18.33 13.41 -19.55
CA MET A 54 18.68 12.59 -18.38
C MET A 54 17.48 12.41 -17.45
N TYR A 55 16.76 13.49 -17.12
CA TYR A 55 15.55 13.42 -16.31
C TYR A 55 14.52 12.48 -16.94
N ASN A 56 14.25 12.63 -18.24
CA ASN A 56 13.29 11.77 -18.95
C ASN A 56 13.74 10.31 -19.05
N LEU A 57 15.05 10.04 -19.13
CA LEU A 57 15.58 8.68 -18.96
C LEU A 57 15.33 8.15 -17.56
N GLY A 58 15.52 8.97 -16.53
CA GLY A 58 15.19 8.65 -15.14
C GLY A 58 13.72 8.22 -14.99
N VAL A 59 12.82 9.02 -15.56
CA VAL A 59 11.38 8.72 -15.58
C VAL A 59 11.08 7.41 -16.31
N ALA A 60 11.60 7.24 -17.53
CA ALA A 60 11.36 6.03 -18.32
C ALA A 60 11.91 4.76 -17.62
N TYR A 61 13.10 4.82 -17.03
CA TYR A 61 13.62 3.68 -16.26
C TYR A 61 12.83 3.41 -14.98
N GLY A 62 12.30 4.45 -14.33
CA GLY A 62 11.38 4.30 -13.21
C GLY A 62 10.11 3.55 -13.60
N GLU A 63 9.48 3.93 -14.73
CA GLU A 63 8.31 3.23 -15.29
C GLU A 63 8.61 1.77 -15.66
N MET A 64 9.85 1.47 -16.06
CA MET A 64 10.32 0.11 -16.33
C MET A 64 10.76 -0.66 -15.07
N LEU A 65 10.59 -0.09 -13.86
CA LEU A 65 11.05 -0.62 -12.57
C LEU A 65 12.57 -0.85 -12.50
N LYS A 66 13.35 -0.21 -13.39
CA LYS A 66 14.83 -0.22 -13.39
C LYS A 66 15.35 0.88 -12.48
N PHE A 67 15.00 0.80 -11.21
CA PHE A 67 15.23 1.86 -10.22
C PHE A 67 16.69 2.29 -10.07
N ASP A 68 17.66 1.38 -10.18
CA ASP A 68 19.09 1.75 -10.09
C ASP A 68 19.52 2.66 -11.25
N MET A 69 19.00 2.40 -12.45
CA MET A 69 19.24 3.26 -13.61
C MET A 69 18.51 4.60 -13.45
N ALA A 70 17.27 4.56 -12.94
CA ALA A 70 16.50 5.77 -12.69
C ALA A 70 17.22 6.72 -11.73
N ILE A 71 17.77 6.18 -10.62
CA ILE A 71 18.55 6.95 -9.63
C ILE A 71 19.73 7.65 -10.30
N VAL A 72 20.56 6.91 -11.06
CA VAL A 72 21.73 7.49 -11.75
C VAL A 72 21.32 8.64 -12.66
N PHE A 73 20.27 8.46 -13.46
CA PHE A 73 19.85 9.48 -14.41
C PHE A 73 19.19 10.69 -13.74
N TYR A 74 18.50 10.53 -12.62
CA TYR A 74 18.02 11.67 -11.83
C TYR A 74 19.14 12.42 -11.13
N GLU A 75 20.14 11.72 -10.57
CA GLU A 75 21.31 12.35 -9.96
C GLU A 75 22.12 13.14 -11.01
N LEU A 76 22.30 12.59 -12.21
CA LEU A 76 22.95 13.29 -13.32
C LEU A 76 22.12 14.50 -13.79
N ALA A 77 20.80 14.35 -13.93
CA ALA A 77 19.93 15.46 -14.31
C ALA A 77 20.03 16.62 -13.31
N PHE A 78 20.01 16.32 -12.02
CA PHE A 78 20.19 17.33 -10.97
C PHE A 78 21.60 17.92 -10.93
N HIS A 79 22.64 17.12 -11.21
CA HIS A 79 24.02 17.59 -11.29
C HIS A 79 24.21 18.64 -12.39
N PHE A 80 23.69 18.38 -13.60
CA PHE A 80 23.81 19.30 -14.73
C PHE A 80 22.75 20.41 -14.72
N ASN A 81 21.64 20.23 -14.00
CA ASN A 81 20.64 21.25 -13.74
C ASN A 81 20.22 21.24 -12.25
N PRO A 82 20.90 22.01 -11.39
CA PRO A 82 20.56 22.13 -9.97
C PRO A 82 19.17 22.74 -9.68
N HIS A 83 18.45 23.18 -10.71
CA HIS A 83 17.09 23.70 -10.58
C HIS A 83 16.00 22.66 -10.91
N CYS A 84 16.38 21.41 -11.20
CA CYS A 84 15.43 20.32 -11.48
C CYS A 84 14.86 19.70 -10.19
N ALA A 85 13.90 20.38 -9.55
CA ALA A 85 13.25 19.91 -8.33
C ALA A 85 12.50 18.58 -8.54
N GLU A 86 11.99 18.34 -9.75
CA GLU A 86 11.30 17.13 -10.16
C GLU A 86 12.19 15.88 -10.05
N ALA A 87 13.47 15.99 -10.41
CA ALA A 87 14.43 14.88 -10.27
C ALA A 87 14.61 14.48 -8.80
N CYS A 88 14.78 15.46 -7.90
CA CYS A 88 14.89 15.22 -6.47
C CYS A 88 13.60 14.63 -5.89
N ASN A 89 12.42 15.12 -6.29
CA ASN A 89 11.16 14.52 -5.88
C ASN A 89 11.07 13.04 -6.28
N ASN A 90 11.41 12.71 -7.54
CA ASN A 90 11.31 11.34 -8.02
C ASN A 90 12.36 10.42 -7.39
N LEU A 91 13.55 10.92 -7.09
CA LEU A 91 14.55 10.22 -6.25
C LEU A 91 13.96 9.91 -4.87
N GLY A 92 13.32 10.89 -4.24
CA GLY A 92 12.67 10.70 -2.95
C GLY A 92 11.62 9.60 -2.97
N VAL A 93 10.82 9.51 -4.03
CA VAL A 93 9.83 8.42 -4.22
C VAL A 93 10.53 7.06 -4.27
N ILE A 94 11.58 6.92 -5.07
CA ILE A 94 12.34 5.65 -5.17
C ILE A 94 12.96 5.26 -3.82
N TYR A 95 13.54 6.21 -3.09
CA TYR A 95 14.12 5.93 -1.78
C TYR A 95 13.07 5.53 -0.74
N LYS A 96 11.89 6.18 -0.76
CA LYS A 96 10.75 5.79 0.08
C LYS A 96 10.31 4.37 -0.23
N ASP A 97 10.16 4.02 -1.51
CA ASP A 97 9.73 2.68 -1.93
C ASP A 97 10.76 1.59 -1.60
N ARG A 98 12.04 1.99 -1.41
CA ARG A 98 13.13 1.14 -0.90
C ARG A 98 13.28 1.17 0.62
N ASP A 99 12.29 1.70 1.34
CA ASP A 99 12.28 1.82 2.82
C ASP A 99 13.44 2.66 3.39
N ASN A 100 14.08 3.49 2.55
CA ASN A 100 15.11 4.44 2.97
C ASN A 100 14.49 5.82 3.18
N LEU A 101 13.74 5.93 4.28
CA LEU A 101 12.95 7.12 4.59
C LEU A 101 13.82 8.37 4.82
N ASP A 102 15.01 8.23 5.38
CA ASP A 102 15.90 9.35 5.64
C ASP A 102 16.39 9.99 4.34
N LYS A 103 16.86 9.18 3.38
CA LYS A 103 17.21 9.68 2.05
C LYS A 103 16.01 10.25 1.30
N ALA A 104 14.82 9.67 1.49
CA ALA A 104 13.60 10.22 0.91
C ALA A 104 13.33 11.65 1.43
N VAL A 105 13.44 11.86 2.75
CA VAL A 105 13.32 13.18 3.38
C VAL A 105 14.35 14.15 2.81
N GLU A 106 15.63 13.76 2.73
CA GLU A 106 16.70 14.59 2.16
C GLU A 106 16.36 15.02 0.72
N CYS A 107 15.92 14.09 -0.12
CA CYS A 107 15.57 14.36 -1.50
C CYS A 107 14.37 15.31 -1.63
N TYR A 108 13.33 15.14 -0.81
CA TYR A 108 12.18 16.04 -0.81
C TYR A 108 12.54 17.42 -0.28
N GLN A 109 13.36 17.51 0.77
CA GLN A 109 13.86 18.79 1.28
C GLN A 109 14.72 19.52 0.24
N LEU A 110 15.55 18.79 -0.51
CA LEU A 110 16.32 19.35 -1.61
C LEU A 110 15.41 19.89 -2.72
N ALA A 111 14.37 19.13 -3.11
CA ALA A 111 13.37 19.61 -4.06
C ALA A 111 12.67 20.89 -3.57
N LEU A 112 12.37 20.99 -2.28
CA LEU A 112 11.74 22.16 -1.65
C LEU A 112 12.68 23.35 -1.49
N SER A 113 13.99 23.11 -1.35
CA SER A 113 14.99 24.18 -1.35
C SER A 113 15.07 24.89 -2.71
N VAL A 114 14.83 24.15 -3.79
CA VAL A 114 14.76 24.67 -5.16
C VAL A 114 13.40 25.29 -5.45
N LYS A 115 12.31 24.60 -5.05
CA LYS A 115 10.92 25.01 -5.29
C LYS A 115 10.10 24.90 -4.00
N PRO A 116 10.03 25.97 -3.17
CA PRO A 116 9.40 25.91 -1.85
C PRO A 116 7.90 25.53 -1.85
N ASN A 117 7.19 25.89 -2.91
CA ASN A 117 5.75 25.61 -3.06
C ASN A 117 5.50 24.38 -3.96
N PHE A 118 6.41 23.41 -4.00
CA PHE A 118 6.23 22.20 -4.80
C PHE A 118 5.27 21.23 -4.10
N SER A 119 3.99 21.29 -4.46
CA SER A 119 2.92 20.54 -3.79
C SER A 119 3.16 19.03 -3.75
N GLN A 120 3.72 18.42 -4.81
CA GLN A 120 4.07 17.01 -4.83
C GLN A 120 5.10 16.66 -3.74
N SER A 121 6.22 17.39 -3.64
CA SER A 121 7.24 17.15 -2.62
C SER A 121 6.73 17.42 -1.21
N LEU A 122 5.91 18.47 -1.01
CA LEU A 122 5.28 18.76 0.28
C LEU A 122 4.39 17.60 0.72
N ASN A 123 3.50 17.12 -0.16
CA ASN A 123 2.64 15.98 0.11
C ASN A 123 3.45 14.70 0.39
N ASN A 124 4.44 14.40 -0.45
CA ASN A 124 5.28 13.21 -0.31
C ASN A 124 6.08 13.23 1.00
N LEU A 125 6.62 14.38 1.38
CA LEU A 125 7.28 14.56 2.67
C LEU A 125 6.30 14.35 3.83
N GLY A 126 5.06 14.86 3.69
CA GLY A 126 3.98 14.61 4.64
C GLY A 126 3.69 13.12 4.82
N VAL A 127 3.58 12.37 3.73
CA VAL A 127 3.39 10.90 3.75
C VAL A 127 4.55 10.19 4.46
N VAL A 128 5.80 10.58 4.20
CA VAL A 128 6.96 10.00 4.90
C VAL A 128 6.91 10.30 6.40
N TYR A 129 6.53 11.52 6.79
CA TYR A 129 6.34 11.85 8.20
C TYR A 129 5.21 11.06 8.86
N THR A 130 4.13 10.74 8.13
CA THR A 130 3.09 9.82 8.62
C THR A 130 3.66 8.43 8.90
N VAL A 131 4.49 7.89 8.00
CA VAL A 131 5.15 6.58 8.20
C VAL A 131 6.09 6.61 9.41
N GLN A 132 6.82 7.71 9.61
CA GLN A 132 7.69 7.94 10.76
C GLN A 132 6.96 8.25 12.08
N GLY A 133 5.62 8.35 12.08
CA GLY A 133 4.82 8.69 13.26
C GLY A 133 4.84 10.17 13.66
N LYS A 134 5.41 11.05 12.84
CA LYS A 134 5.49 12.50 13.04
C LYS A 134 4.22 13.19 12.52
N MET A 135 3.09 12.95 13.17
CA MET A 135 1.77 13.31 12.64
C MET A 135 1.57 14.83 12.48
N ASP A 136 2.03 15.67 13.43
CA ASP A 136 1.91 17.13 13.30
C ASP A 136 2.72 17.67 12.12
N ALA A 137 3.95 17.18 11.95
CA ALA A 137 4.79 17.54 10.83
C ALA A 137 4.15 17.08 9.50
N ALA A 138 3.55 15.88 9.49
CA ALA A 138 2.82 15.37 8.33
C ALA A 138 1.64 16.28 7.95
N ALA A 139 0.79 16.64 8.91
CA ALA A 139 -0.35 17.54 8.71
C ALA A 139 0.12 18.87 8.12
N SER A 140 1.13 19.50 8.75
CA SER A 140 1.67 20.78 8.30
C SER A 140 2.19 20.74 6.87
N MET A 141 2.88 19.66 6.46
CA MET A 141 3.39 19.54 5.09
C MET A 141 2.26 19.32 4.08
N ILE A 142 1.26 18.50 4.41
CA ILE A 142 0.12 18.25 3.53
C ILE A 142 -0.75 19.51 3.38
N GLU A 143 -0.99 20.25 4.46
CA GLU A 143 -1.71 21.52 4.42
C GLU A 143 -0.98 22.56 3.57
N LYS A 144 0.35 22.65 3.68
CA LYS A 144 1.16 23.49 2.77
C LYS A 144 1.04 23.05 1.31
N ALA A 145 0.95 21.74 1.04
CA ALA A 145 0.74 21.23 -0.31
C ALA A 145 -0.61 21.69 -0.88
N ILE A 146 -1.66 21.69 -0.05
CA ILE A 146 -3.00 22.18 -0.40
C ILE A 146 -3.00 23.69 -0.63
N ILE A 147 -2.34 24.47 0.23
CA ILE A 147 -2.21 25.93 0.04
C ILE A 147 -1.47 26.24 -1.27
N ALA A 148 -0.39 25.49 -1.57
CA ALA A 148 0.39 25.67 -2.79
C ALA A 148 -0.39 25.27 -4.06
N ASN A 149 -1.23 24.23 -3.97
CA ASN A 149 -2.12 23.83 -5.05
C ASN A 149 -3.47 23.32 -4.49
N PRO A 150 -4.50 24.19 -4.42
CA PRO A 150 -5.83 23.82 -3.91
C PRO A 150 -6.56 22.76 -4.74
N THR A 151 -6.10 22.48 -5.96
CA THR A 151 -6.66 21.43 -6.83
C THR A 151 -5.86 20.13 -6.79
N TYR A 152 -4.93 19.98 -5.83
CA TYR A 152 -4.16 18.76 -5.68
C TYR A 152 -4.93 17.71 -4.88
N ALA A 153 -5.78 16.94 -5.57
CA ALA A 153 -6.69 15.97 -4.98
C ALA A 153 -5.99 14.97 -4.03
N GLU A 154 -4.80 14.47 -4.38
CA GLU A 154 -4.08 13.48 -3.58
C GLU A 154 -3.72 13.99 -2.18
N ALA A 155 -3.41 15.28 -2.03
CA ALA A 155 -3.11 15.87 -0.73
C ALA A 155 -4.32 15.81 0.21
N TYR A 156 -5.54 16.02 -0.30
CA TYR A 156 -6.76 15.88 0.49
C TYR A 156 -7.01 14.42 0.92
N ASN A 157 -6.74 13.44 0.04
CA ASN A 157 -6.82 12.02 0.43
C ASN A 157 -5.83 11.70 1.56
N ASN A 158 -4.56 12.14 1.44
CA ASN A 158 -3.54 11.87 2.45
C ASN A 158 -3.82 12.59 3.77
N LEU A 159 -4.40 13.80 3.72
CA LEU A 159 -4.91 14.49 4.90
C LEU A 159 -6.03 13.70 5.58
N GLY A 160 -6.97 13.16 4.80
CA GLY A 160 -8.04 12.32 5.31
C GLY A 160 -7.53 11.04 5.99
N VAL A 161 -6.47 10.42 5.43
CA VAL A 161 -5.80 9.26 6.04
C VAL A 161 -5.21 9.64 7.39
N LEU A 162 -4.53 10.79 7.46
CA LEU A 162 -3.93 11.29 8.69
C LEU A 162 -4.97 11.56 9.77
N TYR A 163 -6.09 12.22 9.42
CA TYR A 163 -7.19 12.46 10.36
C TYR A 163 -7.84 11.17 10.84
N ARG A 164 -8.06 10.19 9.94
CA ARG A 164 -8.60 8.88 10.32
C ARG A 164 -7.68 8.18 11.32
N ASP A 165 -6.38 8.15 11.04
CA ASP A 165 -5.40 7.52 11.91
C ASP A 165 -5.32 8.26 13.25
N ALA A 166 -5.52 9.58 13.28
CA ALA A 166 -5.59 10.37 14.51
C ALA A 166 -6.94 10.27 15.26
N GLY A 167 -7.94 9.55 14.72
CA GLY A 167 -9.27 9.38 15.31
C GLY A 167 -10.31 10.44 14.93
N ASP A 168 -9.95 11.44 14.11
CA ASP A 168 -10.84 12.54 13.71
C ASP A 168 -11.70 12.15 12.48
N ILE A 169 -12.62 11.20 12.65
CA ILE A 169 -13.34 10.59 11.54
C ILE A 169 -14.16 11.59 10.71
N ALA A 170 -14.79 12.58 11.34
CA ALA A 170 -15.56 13.60 10.63
C ALA A 170 -14.67 14.45 9.71
N LEU A 171 -13.47 14.84 10.18
CA LEU A 171 -12.50 15.57 9.39
C LEU A 171 -11.95 14.70 8.25
N ALA A 172 -11.73 13.41 8.51
CA ALA A 172 -11.31 12.45 7.50
C ALA A 172 -12.33 12.37 6.34
N ILE A 173 -13.61 12.17 6.66
CA ILE A 173 -14.70 12.10 5.66
C ILE A 173 -14.75 13.38 4.83
N ASN A 174 -14.72 14.55 5.47
CA ASN A 174 -14.73 15.82 4.74
C ASN A 174 -13.51 15.96 3.81
N ALA A 175 -12.31 15.58 4.26
CA ALA A 175 -11.11 15.63 3.41
C ALA A 175 -11.24 14.70 2.19
N TYR A 176 -11.74 13.47 2.36
CA TYR A 176 -12.01 12.58 1.23
C TYR A 176 -13.07 13.15 0.28
N GLU A 177 -14.10 13.82 0.80
CA GLU A 177 -15.11 14.50 -0.03
C GLU A 177 -14.54 15.67 -0.81
N GLN A 178 -13.60 16.44 -0.26
CA GLN A 178 -12.89 17.47 -1.03
C GLN A 178 -12.04 16.86 -2.14
N CYS A 179 -11.35 15.74 -1.87
CA CYS A 179 -10.63 14.98 -2.89
C CYS A 179 -11.58 14.56 -4.03
N LEU A 180 -12.74 13.99 -3.70
CA LEU A 180 -13.73 13.52 -4.67
C LEU A 180 -14.46 14.65 -5.42
N LYS A 181 -14.50 15.88 -4.89
CA LYS A 181 -14.98 17.04 -5.65
C LYS A 181 -14.02 17.44 -6.76
N ILE A 182 -12.72 17.26 -6.54
CA ILE A 182 -11.66 17.59 -7.50
C ILE A 182 -11.44 16.45 -8.49
N ASP A 183 -11.39 15.22 -7.98
CA ASP A 183 -11.23 13.99 -8.74
C ASP A 183 -12.32 12.98 -8.34
N PRO A 184 -13.50 13.03 -9.00
CA PRO A 184 -14.63 12.15 -8.70
C PRO A 184 -14.33 10.66 -8.80
N ASP A 185 -13.32 10.28 -9.60
CA ASP A 185 -12.95 8.89 -9.87
C ASP A 185 -11.71 8.44 -9.06
N SER A 186 -11.27 9.26 -8.09
CA SER A 186 -10.21 8.89 -7.16
C SER A 186 -10.56 7.61 -6.39
N ARG A 187 -9.96 6.49 -6.80
CA ARG A 187 -10.16 5.16 -6.18
C ARG A 187 -9.88 5.22 -4.69
N ASN A 188 -8.71 5.74 -4.30
CA ASN A 188 -8.27 5.76 -2.90
C ASN A 188 -9.21 6.59 -2.02
N ALA A 189 -9.58 7.80 -2.45
CA ALA A 189 -10.46 8.66 -1.66
C ALA A 189 -11.87 8.07 -1.53
N GLY A 190 -12.41 7.50 -2.61
CA GLY A 190 -13.71 6.83 -2.59
C GLY A 190 -13.75 5.69 -1.57
N GLN A 191 -12.78 4.78 -1.63
CA GLN A 191 -12.71 3.62 -0.74
C GLN A 191 -12.41 4.02 0.71
N ASN A 192 -11.47 4.96 0.92
CA ASN A 192 -11.14 5.46 2.26
C ASN A 192 -12.32 6.18 2.92
N ARG A 193 -13.13 6.91 2.13
CA ARG A 193 -14.38 7.53 2.61
C ARG A 193 -15.36 6.47 3.09
N LEU A 194 -15.60 5.43 2.29
CA LEU A 194 -16.50 4.33 2.66
C LEU A 194 -16.03 3.64 3.95
N LEU A 195 -14.74 3.33 4.06
CA LEU A 195 -14.16 2.79 5.29
C LEU A 195 -14.35 3.74 6.48
N ALA A 196 -14.09 5.03 6.31
CA ALA A 196 -14.21 6.02 7.38
C ALA A 196 -15.66 6.16 7.89
N MET A 197 -16.64 6.13 6.99
CA MET A 197 -18.06 6.21 7.38
C MET A 197 -18.51 5.04 8.27
N ASN A 198 -17.92 3.85 8.14
CA ASN A 198 -18.27 2.71 9.00
C ASN A 198 -17.94 2.96 10.49
N TYR A 199 -16.97 3.82 10.82
CA TYR A 199 -16.62 4.09 12.22
C TYR A 199 -17.69 4.87 12.99
N ILE A 200 -18.58 5.57 12.28
CA ILE A 200 -19.61 6.42 12.86
C ILE A 200 -21.03 6.02 12.43
N ASP A 201 -21.16 4.99 11.60
CA ASP A 201 -22.46 4.50 11.14
C ASP A 201 -23.11 3.62 12.21
N GLU A 202 -24.24 4.09 12.73
CA GLU A 202 -25.08 3.38 13.69
C GLU A 202 -26.30 2.74 13.01
N GLY A 203 -26.39 2.72 11.67
CA GLY A 203 -27.48 2.08 10.94
C GLY A 203 -28.84 2.77 11.10
N ASN A 204 -28.84 4.07 11.38
CA ASN A 204 -30.06 4.88 11.53
C ASN A 204 -30.64 5.33 10.19
N ASP A 205 -29.85 5.32 9.12
CA ASP A 205 -30.24 5.67 7.76
C ASP A 205 -29.48 4.82 6.71
N ASP A 206 -29.82 4.99 5.44
CA ASP A 206 -29.22 4.24 4.33
C ASP A 206 -28.03 4.97 3.65
N LYS A 207 -27.54 6.10 4.19
CA LYS A 207 -26.53 6.92 3.49
C LYS A 207 -25.25 6.17 3.22
N LEU A 208 -24.81 5.32 4.15
CA LEU A 208 -23.62 4.50 3.95
C LEU A 208 -23.85 3.47 2.85
N PHE A 209 -25.01 2.82 2.82
CA PHE A 209 -25.37 1.88 1.75
C PHE A 209 -25.43 2.58 0.39
N ASP A 210 -26.09 3.73 0.29
CA ASP A 210 -26.18 4.51 -0.94
C ASP A 210 -24.79 4.92 -1.45
N ALA A 211 -23.89 5.35 -0.56
CA ALA A 211 -22.52 5.67 -0.90
C ALA A 211 -21.76 4.47 -1.49
N HIS A 212 -21.90 3.27 -0.89
CA HIS A 212 -21.29 2.04 -1.42
C HIS A 212 -21.85 1.68 -2.79
N ARG A 213 -23.18 1.69 -2.93
CA ARG A 213 -23.88 1.35 -4.16
C ARG A 213 -23.46 2.27 -5.31
N ASP A 214 -23.41 3.58 -5.05
CA ASP A 214 -23.07 4.57 -6.06
C ASP A 214 -21.59 4.51 -6.44
N TRP A 215 -20.70 4.26 -5.47
CA TRP A 215 -19.30 3.95 -5.75
C TRP A 215 -19.17 2.71 -6.63
N GLY A 216 -19.81 1.61 -6.28
CA GLY A 216 -19.67 0.33 -6.99
C GLY A 216 -20.20 0.39 -8.43
N ARG A 217 -21.33 1.08 -8.67
CA ARG A 217 -21.82 1.31 -10.03
C ARG A 217 -20.84 2.10 -10.89
N ARG A 218 -20.24 3.18 -10.36
CA ARG A 218 -19.26 3.98 -11.11
C ARG A 218 -17.97 3.21 -11.34
N PHE A 219 -17.45 2.57 -10.29
CA PHE A 219 -16.21 1.82 -10.33
C PHE A 219 -16.28 0.65 -11.32
N MET A 220 -17.41 -0.08 -11.37
CA MET A 220 -17.58 -1.21 -12.29
C MET A 220 -17.47 -0.80 -13.77
N ARG A 221 -17.89 0.42 -14.14
CA ARG A 221 -17.82 0.93 -15.53
C ARG A 221 -16.39 1.11 -16.04
N LEU A 222 -15.40 1.13 -15.15
CA LEU A 222 -13.98 1.24 -15.50
C LEU A 222 -13.39 -0.08 -16.01
N TYR A 223 -14.12 -1.18 -15.84
CA TYR A 223 -13.70 -2.53 -16.20
C TYR A 223 -14.65 -3.12 -17.23
N GLN A 224 -14.13 -3.99 -18.10
CA GLN A 224 -14.97 -4.79 -18.99
C GLN A 224 -15.36 -6.08 -18.26
N GLN A 225 -16.65 -6.39 -18.23
CA GLN A 225 -17.17 -7.57 -17.57
C GLN A 225 -17.10 -8.80 -18.49
N PHE A 226 -16.75 -9.95 -17.92
CA PHE A 226 -17.01 -11.24 -18.53
C PHE A 226 -18.46 -11.66 -18.32
N THR A 227 -19.08 -12.19 -19.38
CA THR A 227 -20.50 -12.59 -19.39
C THR A 227 -20.70 -14.09 -19.58
N SER A 228 -19.63 -14.85 -19.82
CA SER A 228 -19.67 -16.30 -20.03
C SER A 228 -18.48 -17.01 -19.39
N TRP A 229 -18.69 -18.27 -18.99
CA TRP A 229 -17.72 -19.11 -18.30
C TRP A 229 -17.82 -20.55 -18.82
N ASP A 230 -16.67 -21.16 -19.10
CA ASP A 230 -16.59 -22.53 -19.64
C ASP A 230 -16.62 -23.60 -18.52
N ASN A 231 -16.81 -23.19 -17.27
CA ASN A 231 -16.91 -24.08 -16.11
C ASN A 231 -18.07 -25.08 -16.29
N SER A 232 -17.75 -26.37 -16.30
CA SER A 232 -18.76 -27.45 -16.41
C SER A 232 -19.81 -27.35 -15.30
N LYS A 233 -21.10 -27.34 -15.65
CA LYS A 233 -22.24 -27.20 -14.72
C LYS A 233 -22.69 -28.54 -14.10
N ASP A 234 -21.74 -29.34 -13.64
CA ASP A 234 -22.04 -30.51 -12.80
C ASP A 234 -22.20 -30.07 -11.33
N PRO A 235 -23.36 -30.26 -10.69
CA PRO A 235 -23.59 -29.82 -9.31
C PRO A 235 -22.71 -30.49 -8.25
N GLU A 236 -22.20 -31.71 -8.52
CA GLU A 236 -21.53 -32.55 -7.51
C GLU A 236 -20.03 -32.76 -7.77
N ARG A 237 -19.49 -32.24 -8.89
CA ARG A 237 -18.06 -32.33 -9.16
C ARG A 237 -17.20 -31.59 -8.11
N PRO A 238 -15.91 -31.93 -7.99
CA PRO A 238 -14.97 -31.10 -7.24
C PRO A 238 -14.98 -29.64 -7.72
N LEU A 239 -14.90 -28.70 -6.78
CA LEU A 239 -14.89 -27.26 -7.04
C LEU A 239 -13.46 -26.71 -6.96
N VAL A 240 -13.19 -25.68 -7.76
CA VAL A 240 -11.98 -24.86 -7.66
C VAL A 240 -12.33 -23.56 -6.93
N ILE A 241 -11.72 -23.36 -5.77
CA ILE A 241 -11.93 -22.18 -4.93
C ILE A 241 -10.71 -21.26 -5.02
N GLY A 242 -10.91 -20.03 -5.47
CA GLY A 242 -9.89 -19.00 -5.52
C GLY A 242 -9.99 -18.07 -4.32
N TYR A 243 -8.92 -17.85 -3.58
CA TYR A 243 -8.85 -16.83 -2.52
C TYR A 243 -7.89 -15.71 -2.90
N VAL A 244 -8.36 -14.46 -2.90
CA VAL A 244 -7.56 -13.28 -3.26
C VAL A 244 -7.44 -12.31 -2.08
N SER A 245 -6.20 -11.91 -1.78
CA SER A 245 -5.92 -10.94 -0.70
C SER A 245 -4.49 -10.40 -0.79
N PRO A 246 -4.24 -9.14 -0.39
CA PRO A 246 -2.91 -8.65 -0.05
C PRO A 246 -2.48 -9.04 1.37
N ASP A 247 -3.35 -9.66 2.16
CA ASP A 247 -3.20 -9.79 3.62
C ASP A 247 -2.66 -11.15 4.08
N TYR A 248 -1.99 -11.89 3.19
CA TYR A 248 -1.33 -13.16 3.53
C TYR A 248 0.01 -12.95 4.25
N PHE A 249 0.08 -12.00 5.18
CA PHE A 249 1.22 -11.75 6.07
C PHE A 249 0.68 -11.58 7.50
N THR A 250 1.49 -11.18 8.47
CA THR A 250 1.06 -10.89 9.85
C THR A 250 0.11 -9.68 9.87
N HIS A 251 -1.15 -9.97 9.59
CA HIS A 251 -2.26 -9.02 9.46
C HIS A 251 -3.54 -9.63 10.04
N SER A 252 -4.52 -8.81 10.41
CA SER A 252 -5.79 -9.24 11.02
C SER A 252 -6.51 -10.36 10.26
N VAL A 253 -6.64 -10.24 8.93
CA VAL A 253 -7.31 -11.23 8.06
C VAL A 253 -6.60 -12.59 8.07
N SER A 254 -5.27 -12.59 8.20
CA SER A 254 -4.46 -13.81 8.15
C SER A 254 -4.85 -14.84 9.22
N TYR A 255 -5.33 -14.40 10.37
CA TYR A 255 -5.75 -15.28 11.46
C TYR A 255 -7.05 -16.04 11.15
N PHE A 256 -7.84 -15.57 10.18
CA PHE A 256 -9.13 -16.18 9.82
C PHE A 256 -9.05 -17.01 8.54
N ILE A 257 -8.30 -16.54 7.54
CA ILE A 257 -8.11 -17.27 6.28
C ILE A 257 -7.26 -18.55 6.45
N GLU A 258 -6.50 -18.67 7.54
CA GLU A 258 -5.72 -19.88 7.80
C GLU A 258 -6.59 -21.14 7.86
N ALA A 259 -7.82 -21.06 8.38
CA ALA A 259 -8.69 -22.23 8.48
C ALA A 259 -9.08 -22.80 7.10
N PRO A 260 -9.62 -22.01 6.14
CA PRO A 260 -9.85 -22.49 4.78
C PRO A 260 -8.62 -23.06 4.08
N LEU A 261 -7.45 -22.42 4.23
CA LEU A 261 -6.22 -22.90 3.60
C LEU A 261 -5.78 -24.28 4.14
N ILE A 262 -6.07 -24.57 5.41
CA ILE A 262 -5.64 -25.81 6.08
C ILE A 262 -6.69 -26.92 5.99
N TYR A 263 -7.96 -26.61 6.26
CA TYR A 263 -8.95 -27.64 6.57
C TYR A 263 -9.78 -28.10 5.38
N HIS A 264 -9.75 -27.37 4.24
CA HIS A 264 -10.46 -27.82 3.04
C HIS A 264 -10.09 -29.26 2.65
N ASP A 265 -11.07 -30.02 2.17
CA ASP A 265 -10.81 -31.29 1.48
C ASP A 265 -10.40 -30.99 0.03
N TYR A 266 -9.09 -30.95 -0.24
CA TYR A 266 -8.55 -30.55 -1.55
C TYR A 266 -8.92 -31.52 -2.68
N ALA A 267 -9.40 -32.73 -2.36
CA ALA A 267 -9.95 -33.64 -3.37
C ALA A 267 -11.30 -33.16 -3.89
N LYS A 268 -12.08 -32.43 -3.08
CA LYS A 268 -13.41 -31.91 -3.40
C LYS A 268 -13.44 -30.40 -3.62
N TYR A 269 -12.51 -29.67 -3.03
CA TYR A 269 -12.40 -28.21 -3.03
C TYR A 269 -10.94 -27.83 -3.27
N LYS A 270 -10.50 -27.86 -4.52
CA LYS A 270 -9.13 -27.49 -4.90
C LYS A 270 -8.91 -26.00 -4.66
N VAL A 271 -7.90 -25.65 -3.88
CA VAL A 271 -7.62 -24.26 -3.50
C VAL A 271 -6.55 -23.63 -4.39
N ILE A 272 -6.82 -22.40 -4.85
CA ILE A 272 -5.87 -21.51 -5.51
C ILE A 272 -5.79 -20.21 -4.73
N VAL A 273 -4.58 -19.78 -4.36
CA VAL A 273 -4.33 -18.52 -3.67
C VAL A 273 -3.73 -17.51 -4.63
N TYR A 274 -4.35 -16.33 -4.70
CA TYR A 274 -3.87 -15.15 -5.41
C TYR A 274 -3.35 -14.13 -4.39
N SER A 275 -2.05 -14.16 -4.14
CA SER A 275 -1.38 -13.35 -3.13
C SER A 275 -0.93 -12.00 -3.70
N ALA A 276 -1.50 -10.91 -3.20
CA ALA A 276 -1.06 -9.54 -3.51
C ALA A 276 -0.12 -8.96 -2.44
N VAL A 277 0.54 -9.81 -1.65
CA VAL A 277 1.47 -9.42 -0.59
C VAL A 277 2.65 -8.65 -1.17
N VAL A 278 2.91 -7.46 -0.62
CA VAL A 278 4.04 -6.60 -1.04
C VAL A 278 5.37 -7.16 -0.51
N LYS A 279 5.40 -7.51 0.78
CA LYS A 279 6.59 -8.02 1.47
C LYS A 279 6.19 -9.24 2.27
N ALA A 280 6.64 -10.40 1.82
CA ALA A 280 6.36 -11.68 2.48
C ALA A 280 7.05 -11.75 3.84
N ASP A 281 6.37 -12.32 4.82
CA ASP A 281 6.92 -12.64 6.14
C ASP A 281 6.87 -14.15 6.42
N ALA A 282 7.25 -14.55 7.65
CA ALA A 282 7.23 -15.95 8.05
C ALA A 282 5.84 -16.59 7.92
N LYS A 283 4.76 -15.82 8.11
CA LYS A 283 3.39 -16.30 7.98
C LYS A 283 2.99 -16.50 6.53
N THR A 284 3.42 -15.60 5.63
CA THR A 284 3.26 -15.77 4.18
C THR A 284 3.89 -17.07 3.70
N ILE A 285 5.13 -17.32 4.11
CA ILE A 285 5.88 -18.53 3.73
C ILE A 285 5.15 -19.77 4.25
N ARG A 286 4.71 -19.75 5.51
CA ARG A 286 3.95 -20.85 6.12
C ARG A 286 2.65 -21.16 5.38
N PHE A 287 1.88 -20.13 4.96
CA PHE A 287 0.67 -20.36 4.16
C PHE A 287 0.98 -20.98 2.82
N ARG A 288 1.97 -20.45 2.10
CA ARG A 288 2.40 -20.99 0.82
C ARG A 288 2.80 -22.46 0.94
N GLU A 289 3.62 -22.81 1.91
CA GLU A 289 4.05 -24.20 2.13
C GLU A 289 2.87 -25.13 2.44
N LYS A 290 1.93 -24.71 3.31
CA LYS A 290 0.75 -25.50 3.67
C LYS A 290 -0.16 -25.76 2.46
N VAL A 291 -0.42 -24.72 1.66
CA VAL A 291 -1.24 -24.82 0.44
C VAL A 291 -0.61 -25.77 -0.57
N LEU A 292 0.68 -25.59 -0.86
CA LEU A 292 1.42 -26.43 -1.82
C LEU A 292 1.48 -27.89 -1.34
N LYS A 293 1.72 -28.12 -0.04
CA LYS A 293 1.77 -29.48 0.54
C LYS A 293 0.45 -30.23 0.40
N LYS A 294 -0.68 -29.52 0.41
CA LYS A 294 -2.02 -30.11 0.19
C LYS A 294 -2.40 -30.28 -1.29
N GLY A 295 -1.54 -29.86 -2.21
CA GLY A 295 -1.80 -29.92 -3.66
C GLY A 295 -2.56 -28.71 -4.21
N GLY A 296 -2.63 -27.61 -3.46
CA GLY A 296 -3.16 -26.34 -3.94
C GLY A 296 -2.14 -25.56 -4.77
N ILE A 297 -2.57 -24.40 -5.26
CA ILE A 297 -1.74 -23.51 -6.10
C ILE A 297 -1.56 -22.18 -5.37
N TRP A 298 -0.36 -21.62 -5.43
CA TRP A 298 -0.05 -20.28 -4.92
C TRP A 298 0.49 -19.41 -6.05
N LYS A 299 -0.17 -18.28 -6.31
CA LYS A 299 0.22 -17.30 -7.33
C LYS A 299 0.49 -15.95 -6.68
N ASP A 300 1.69 -15.42 -6.87
CA ASP A 300 2.04 -14.07 -6.45
C ASP A 300 1.63 -13.09 -7.55
N ILE A 301 0.69 -12.19 -7.24
CA ILE A 301 0.05 -11.25 -8.18
C ILE A 301 0.36 -9.77 -7.85
N TYR A 302 1.23 -9.51 -6.88
CA TYR A 302 1.66 -8.14 -6.57
C TYR A 302 2.28 -7.46 -7.81
N GLY A 303 1.89 -6.21 -8.07
CA GLY A 303 2.33 -5.46 -9.25
C GLY A 303 1.74 -5.91 -10.59
N THR A 304 0.90 -6.95 -10.62
CA THR A 304 0.20 -7.38 -11.83
C THR A 304 -1.08 -6.57 -12.02
N ASP A 305 -1.33 -6.12 -13.25
CA ASP A 305 -2.56 -5.41 -13.63
C ASP A 305 -3.81 -6.25 -13.33
N GLU A 306 -4.84 -5.63 -12.78
CA GLU A 306 -6.05 -6.32 -12.32
C GLU A 306 -6.81 -7.04 -13.45
N LYS A 307 -6.74 -6.56 -14.71
CA LYS A 307 -7.36 -7.26 -15.85
C LYS A 307 -6.60 -8.54 -16.18
N LYS A 308 -5.27 -8.49 -16.15
CA LYS A 308 -4.43 -9.69 -16.33
C LYS A 308 -4.64 -10.71 -15.21
N VAL A 309 -4.81 -10.26 -13.96
CA VAL A 309 -5.19 -11.17 -12.87
C VAL A 309 -6.56 -11.79 -13.13
N ALA A 310 -7.52 -11.03 -13.68
CA ALA A 310 -8.82 -11.56 -14.06
C ALA A 310 -8.70 -12.65 -15.14
N ASP A 311 -7.84 -12.48 -16.14
CA ASP A 311 -7.55 -13.51 -17.16
C ASP A 311 -6.96 -14.77 -16.52
N MET A 312 -5.99 -14.62 -15.60
CA MET A 312 -5.41 -15.77 -14.88
C MET A 312 -6.46 -16.58 -14.11
N VAL A 313 -7.42 -15.90 -13.47
CA VAL A 313 -8.52 -16.56 -12.74
C VAL A 313 -9.40 -17.39 -13.68
N ARG A 314 -9.64 -16.91 -14.91
CA ARG A 314 -10.40 -17.64 -15.92
C ARG A 314 -9.65 -18.85 -16.45
N GLU A 315 -8.37 -18.68 -16.75
CA GLU A 315 -7.49 -19.77 -17.20
C GLU A 315 -7.42 -20.89 -16.16
N ASP A 316 -7.44 -20.54 -14.88
CA ASP A 316 -7.48 -21.48 -13.76
C ASP A 316 -8.85 -22.16 -13.55
N GLN A 317 -9.88 -21.75 -14.31
CA GLN A 317 -11.25 -22.23 -14.20
C GLN A 317 -11.78 -22.19 -12.76
N VAL A 318 -11.53 -21.08 -12.05
CA VAL A 318 -12.06 -20.88 -10.70
C VAL A 318 -13.58 -20.89 -10.74
N ASP A 319 -14.21 -21.70 -9.87
CA ASP A 319 -15.67 -21.79 -9.76
C ASP A 319 -16.22 -20.73 -8.81
N ILE A 320 -15.56 -20.58 -7.65
CA ILE A 320 -15.92 -19.61 -6.63
C ILE A 320 -14.67 -18.79 -6.30
N LEU A 321 -14.73 -17.50 -6.58
CA LEU A 321 -13.68 -16.55 -6.24
C LEU A 321 -14.08 -15.77 -4.98
N VAL A 322 -13.24 -15.82 -3.96
CA VAL A 322 -13.47 -15.23 -2.64
C VAL A 322 -12.47 -14.11 -2.40
N GLU A 323 -13.01 -12.90 -2.28
CA GLU A 323 -12.29 -11.66 -1.99
C GLU A 323 -12.29 -11.39 -0.49
N LEU A 324 -11.12 -11.06 0.06
CA LEU A 324 -10.89 -11.05 1.51
C LEU A 324 -10.53 -9.67 2.08
N THR A 325 -10.73 -8.58 1.35
CA THR A 325 -10.13 -7.26 1.66
C THR A 325 -11.16 -6.14 1.66
N GLY A 326 -12.10 -6.12 0.72
CA GLY A 326 -13.06 -5.05 0.51
C GLY A 326 -12.40 -3.67 0.33
N HIS A 327 -12.94 -2.63 0.98
CA HIS A 327 -12.46 -1.23 0.83
C HIS A 327 -11.22 -0.89 1.68
N THR A 328 -10.34 -1.86 1.91
CA THR A 328 -9.07 -1.66 2.63
C THR A 328 -7.87 -1.66 1.69
N ALA A 329 -6.67 -1.38 2.21
CA ALA A 329 -5.50 -1.08 1.39
C ALA A 329 -5.12 -2.22 0.43
N ASN A 330 -4.68 -1.86 -0.78
CA ASN A 330 -4.19 -2.79 -1.80
C ASN A 330 -5.18 -3.89 -2.24
N ASN A 331 -6.49 -3.69 -2.03
CA ASN A 331 -7.54 -4.60 -2.49
C ASN A 331 -7.47 -4.89 -4.00
N LYS A 332 -8.21 -5.92 -4.42
CA LYS A 332 -8.32 -6.35 -5.82
C LYS A 332 -9.74 -6.26 -6.33
N LEU A 333 -10.50 -5.27 -5.87
CA LEU A 333 -11.89 -5.04 -6.30
C LEU A 333 -12.01 -4.73 -7.79
N GLY A 334 -10.96 -4.19 -8.43
CA GLY A 334 -10.95 -3.98 -9.89
C GLY A 334 -10.98 -5.31 -10.65
N MET A 335 -10.25 -6.30 -10.17
CA MET A 335 -10.30 -7.66 -10.72
C MET A 335 -11.68 -8.29 -10.52
N MET A 336 -12.29 -8.11 -9.34
CA MET A 336 -13.66 -8.57 -9.09
C MET A 336 -14.69 -7.87 -10.00
N ALA A 337 -14.45 -6.61 -10.38
CA ALA A 337 -15.32 -5.85 -11.28
C ALA A 337 -15.31 -6.38 -12.73
N CYS A 338 -14.26 -7.10 -13.13
CA CYS A 338 -14.22 -7.83 -14.40
C CYS A 338 -15.11 -9.09 -14.37
N ARG A 339 -15.49 -9.59 -13.19
CA ARG A 339 -16.24 -10.83 -13.00
C ARG A 339 -15.60 -12.09 -13.62
N PRO A 340 -14.33 -12.40 -13.30
CA PRO A 340 -13.63 -13.52 -13.94
C PRO A 340 -14.18 -14.90 -13.56
N ALA A 341 -14.77 -15.08 -12.38
CA ALA A 341 -15.38 -16.35 -11.95
C ALA A 341 -16.92 -16.29 -12.02
N PRO A 342 -17.60 -17.44 -12.25
CA PRO A 342 -19.05 -17.49 -12.33
C PRO A 342 -19.75 -17.17 -11.00
N ILE A 343 -19.09 -17.40 -9.87
CA ILE A 343 -19.56 -17.02 -8.53
C ILE A 343 -18.47 -16.20 -7.85
N GLN A 344 -18.85 -15.01 -7.38
CA GLN A 344 -17.95 -14.12 -6.64
C GLN A 344 -18.47 -13.84 -5.24
N VAL A 345 -17.59 -13.96 -4.26
CA VAL A 345 -17.93 -13.85 -2.84
C VAL A 345 -16.99 -12.84 -2.17
N THR A 346 -17.49 -12.06 -1.22
CA THR A 346 -16.65 -11.28 -0.30
C THR A 346 -16.80 -11.83 1.13
N TRP A 347 -15.70 -11.84 1.88
CA TRP A 347 -15.66 -12.31 3.25
C TRP A 347 -14.57 -11.59 4.07
N ILE A 348 -14.81 -11.43 5.37
CA ILE A 348 -13.90 -11.01 6.45
C ILE A 348 -13.24 -9.62 6.38
N GLY A 349 -12.56 -9.24 5.30
CA GLY A 349 -11.66 -8.06 5.31
C GLY A 349 -12.35 -6.71 5.48
N TYR A 350 -13.67 -6.66 5.29
CA TYR A 350 -14.45 -5.44 5.33
C TYR A 350 -15.82 -5.67 5.99
N PRO A 351 -16.25 -4.79 6.92
CA PRO A 351 -17.41 -5.05 7.78
C PRO A 351 -18.76 -4.74 7.11
N ASN A 352 -18.79 -4.42 5.81
CA ASN A 352 -19.99 -3.94 5.12
C ASN A 352 -20.04 -4.47 3.67
N THR A 353 -21.07 -4.06 2.92
CA THR A 353 -21.17 -4.27 1.46
C THR A 353 -19.94 -3.73 0.73
N THR A 354 -19.46 -4.41 -0.31
CA THR A 354 -18.46 -3.81 -1.21
C THR A 354 -19.09 -2.77 -2.12
N GLY A 355 -20.42 -2.78 -2.26
CA GLY A 355 -21.15 -1.93 -3.20
C GLY A 355 -21.06 -2.41 -4.65
N LEU A 356 -20.20 -3.39 -4.96
CA LEU A 356 -19.88 -3.80 -6.32
C LEU A 356 -20.94 -4.80 -6.85
N PRO A 357 -21.71 -4.46 -7.91
CA PRO A 357 -22.76 -5.35 -8.41
C PRO A 357 -22.24 -6.70 -8.91
N ALA A 358 -20.98 -6.76 -9.34
CA ALA A 358 -20.34 -7.98 -9.82
C ALA A 358 -20.15 -9.06 -8.74
N ILE A 359 -20.17 -8.71 -7.45
CA ILE A 359 -20.03 -9.68 -6.34
C ILE A 359 -21.40 -10.24 -5.97
N ASP A 360 -21.52 -11.57 -5.96
CA ASP A 360 -22.78 -12.29 -5.75
C ASP A 360 -23.17 -12.31 -4.27
N TYR A 361 -22.23 -12.72 -3.41
CA TYR A 361 -22.51 -13.05 -2.02
C TYR A 361 -21.56 -12.37 -1.04
N ARG A 362 -22.08 -12.06 0.15
CA ARG A 362 -21.29 -11.67 1.32
C ARG A 362 -21.50 -12.69 2.43
N ILE A 363 -20.42 -13.27 2.94
CA ILE A 363 -20.47 -14.25 4.02
C ILE A 363 -20.55 -13.54 5.38
N SER A 364 -21.49 -13.97 6.22
CA SER A 364 -21.72 -13.52 7.60
C SER A 364 -22.30 -14.67 8.44
N ASP A 365 -22.88 -14.38 9.60
CA ASP A 365 -23.67 -15.30 10.42
C ASP A 365 -24.93 -14.61 10.97
N SER A 366 -25.78 -15.39 11.65
CA SER A 366 -27.07 -14.92 12.18
C SER A 366 -26.95 -14.02 13.41
N LEU A 367 -25.76 -13.83 13.98
CA LEU A 367 -25.55 -12.97 15.15
C LEU A 367 -25.00 -11.60 14.71
N ALA A 368 -24.02 -11.60 13.81
CA ALA A 368 -23.48 -10.38 13.22
C ALA A 368 -24.50 -9.72 12.27
N ASP A 369 -25.18 -10.50 11.45
CA ASP A 369 -26.29 -10.06 10.60
C ASP A 369 -27.55 -10.89 10.90
N PRO A 370 -28.39 -10.52 11.88
CA PRO A 370 -29.63 -11.23 12.16
C PRO A 370 -30.54 -11.37 10.92
N PRO A 371 -31.36 -12.42 10.80
CA PRO A 371 -32.32 -12.56 9.70
C PRO A 371 -33.20 -11.33 9.47
N GLU A 372 -33.51 -10.61 10.53
CA GLU A 372 -34.30 -9.38 10.60
C GLU A 372 -33.49 -8.09 10.42
N THR A 373 -32.20 -8.18 10.11
CA THR A 373 -31.34 -6.99 9.91
C THR A 373 -31.94 -6.04 8.88
N LYS A 374 -31.93 -4.75 9.20
CA LYS A 374 -32.34 -3.68 8.28
C LYS A 374 -31.17 -3.16 7.44
N GLN A 375 -29.93 -3.56 7.76
CA GLN A 375 -28.75 -3.12 7.03
C GLN A 375 -28.78 -3.68 5.61
N LYS A 376 -28.82 -2.76 4.64
CA LYS A 376 -28.85 -3.11 3.22
C LYS A 376 -27.47 -3.48 2.72
N HIS A 377 -27.44 -4.45 1.81
CA HIS A 377 -26.23 -4.91 1.14
C HIS A 377 -26.48 -4.98 -0.36
N VAL A 378 -25.43 -4.76 -1.15
CA VAL A 378 -25.54 -4.97 -2.59
C VAL A 378 -25.56 -6.47 -2.83
N GLU A 379 -24.62 -7.20 -2.23
CA GLU A 379 -24.51 -8.66 -2.27
C GLU A 379 -25.66 -9.35 -1.52
N GLU A 380 -25.97 -10.58 -1.92
CA GLU A 380 -26.86 -11.43 -1.14
C GLU A 380 -26.12 -11.94 0.12
N LEU A 381 -26.70 -11.71 1.30
CA LEU A 381 -26.12 -12.18 2.55
C LEU A 381 -26.25 -13.69 2.70
N VAL A 382 -25.13 -14.36 2.96
CA VAL A 382 -25.08 -15.78 3.26
C VAL A 382 -24.58 -15.98 4.68
N ARG A 383 -25.43 -16.61 5.50
CA ARG A 383 -25.15 -16.85 6.92
C ARG A 383 -24.61 -18.27 7.08
N LEU A 384 -23.39 -18.38 7.59
CA LEU A 384 -22.84 -19.66 8.02
C LEU A 384 -23.65 -20.20 9.21
N PRO A 385 -23.74 -21.53 9.38
CA PRO A 385 -24.57 -22.14 10.43
C PRO A 385 -24.11 -21.80 11.85
N ASP A 386 -22.80 -21.58 12.04
CA ASP A 386 -22.23 -21.24 13.33
C ASP A 386 -21.69 -19.81 13.41
N CYS A 387 -20.38 -19.62 13.39
CA CYS A 387 -19.73 -18.32 13.40
C CYS A 387 -19.22 -18.04 11.99
N PHE A 388 -19.32 -16.79 11.54
CA PHE A 388 -18.73 -16.38 10.27
C PHE A 388 -17.19 -16.26 10.34
N LEU A 389 -16.62 -16.37 11.54
CA LEU A 389 -15.21 -16.28 11.85
C LEU A 389 -14.67 -17.61 12.38
N CYS A 390 -13.46 -17.94 11.97
CA CYS A 390 -12.66 -19.00 12.59
C CYS A 390 -11.26 -18.46 12.88
N TYR A 391 -11.03 -18.03 14.11
CA TYR A 391 -9.75 -17.49 14.58
C TYR A 391 -8.74 -18.62 14.79
N THR A 392 -7.58 -18.51 14.16
CA THR A 392 -6.42 -19.36 14.42
C THR A 392 -5.47 -18.61 15.35
N PRO A 393 -5.31 -19.02 16.62
CA PRO A 393 -4.47 -18.31 17.56
C PRO A 393 -3.00 -18.24 17.13
N SER A 394 -2.34 -17.14 17.51
CA SER A 394 -0.89 -16.99 17.29
C SER A 394 -0.11 -18.04 18.10
N PRO A 395 0.86 -18.76 17.50
CA PRO A 395 1.75 -19.64 18.25
C PRO A 395 2.68 -18.86 19.19
N GLU A 396 2.83 -17.54 18.99
CA GLU A 396 3.64 -16.64 19.82
C GLU A 396 2.85 -16.09 21.02
N ALA A 397 1.61 -16.52 21.22
CA ALA A 397 0.85 -16.13 22.40
C ALA A 397 1.52 -16.67 23.67
N GLY A 398 1.96 -15.76 24.54
CA GLY A 398 2.54 -16.09 25.85
C GLY A 398 1.54 -16.76 26.81
N PRO A 399 1.94 -17.04 28.06
CA PRO A 399 1.05 -17.60 29.07
C PRO A 399 -0.09 -16.63 29.41
N VAL A 400 -1.25 -17.16 29.84
CA VAL A 400 -2.28 -16.34 30.48
C VAL A 400 -1.76 -15.92 31.85
N CYS A 401 -1.74 -14.62 32.12
CA CYS A 401 -1.39 -14.11 33.45
C CYS A 401 -2.62 -13.98 34.34
N PRO A 402 -2.47 -14.08 35.67
CA PRO A 402 -3.50 -13.64 36.62
C PRO A 402 -3.94 -12.20 36.38
N THR A 403 -5.10 -11.85 36.92
CA THR A 403 -5.68 -10.51 36.85
C THR A 403 -4.79 -9.52 37.61
N PRO A 404 -4.30 -8.44 36.96
CA PRO A 404 -3.47 -7.42 37.59
C PRO A 404 -4.05 -6.81 38.88
N ALA A 405 -5.38 -6.80 39.03
CA ALA A 405 -6.05 -6.32 40.22
C ALA A 405 -5.62 -7.03 41.51
N LEU A 406 -5.17 -8.30 41.44
CA LEU A 406 -4.64 -9.02 42.60
C LEU A 406 -3.33 -8.44 43.12
N SER A 407 -2.45 -7.97 42.23
CA SER A 407 -1.15 -7.41 42.62
C SER A 407 -1.21 -5.90 42.84
N ASN A 408 -1.98 -5.19 42.03
CA ASN A 408 -1.98 -3.73 42.01
C ASN A 408 -3.05 -3.11 42.93
N GLY A 409 -4.05 -3.89 43.37
CA GLY A 409 -5.12 -3.42 44.25
C GLY A 409 -6.19 -2.55 43.58
N PHE A 410 -6.17 -2.45 42.24
CA PHE A 410 -7.16 -1.73 41.45
C PHE A 410 -7.45 -2.42 40.12
N ILE A 411 -8.60 -2.12 39.54
CA ILE A 411 -9.01 -2.63 38.22
C ILE A 411 -8.42 -1.76 37.11
N THR A 412 -7.81 -2.39 36.12
CA THR A 412 -7.39 -1.75 34.87
C THR A 412 -8.31 -2.19 33.73
N PHE A 413 -9.07 -1.25 33.17
CA PHE A 413 -9.76 -1.43 31.90
C PHE A 413 -8.81 -1.19 30.74
N GLY A 414 -9.07 -1.77 29.56
CA GLY A 414 -8.26 -1.43 28.40
C GLY A 414 -8.86 -1.73 27.04
N SER A 415 -8.27 -1.14 26.00
CA SER A 415 -8.66 -1.39 24.61
C SER A 415 -7.46 -1.22 23.68
N PHE A 416 -7.23 -2.21 22.82
CA PHE A 416 -6.17 -2.20 21.81
C PHE A 416 -6.72 -1.96 20.39
N ASN A 417 -7.97 -1.49 20.30
CA ASN A 417 -8.60 -1.11 19.05
C ASN A 417 -7.93 0.11 18.41
N ASN A 418 -8.03 0.21 17.08
CA ASN A 418 -7.56 1.39 16.35
C ASN A 418 -8.31 2.65 16.84
N LEU A 419 -7.63 3.79 16.89
CA LEU A 419 -8.15 5.05 17.41
C LEU A 419 -9.37 5.53 16.59
N ALA A 420 -9.42 5.17 15.30
CA ALA A 420 -10.56 5.38 14.44
C ALA A 420 -11.88 4.79 14.98
N LYS A 421 -11.82 3.71 15.77
CA LYS A 421 -13.00 3.07 16.39
C LYS A 421 -13.39 3.69 17.74
N ILE A 422 -12.50 4.46 18.35
CA ILE A 422 -12.72 5.08 19.66
C ILE A 422 -13.32 6.48 19.43
N THR A 423 -14.60 6.49 19.07
CA THR A 423 -15.35 7.72 18.78
C THR A 423 -15.59 8.54 20.06
N PRO A 424 -16.00 9.82 19.94
CA PRO A 424 -16.38 10.63 21.09
C PRO A 424 -17.47 9.98 21.97
N THR A 425 -18.40 9.23 21.38
CA THR A 425 -19.43 8.49 22.12
C THR A 425 -18.83 7.36 22.94
N VAL A 426 -17.92 6.57 22.36
CA VAL A 426 -17.20 5.51 23.08
C VAL A 426 -16.43 6.08 24.27
N LEU A 427 -15.69 7.18 24.07
CA LEU A 427 -14.93 7.83 25.15
C LEU A 427 -15.83 8.30 26.29
N LYS A 428 -17.01 8.85 25.99
CA LYS A 428 -18.00 9.23 27.01
C LYS A 428 -18.46 8.04 27.84
N VAL A 429 -18.75 6.90 27.22
CA VAL A 429 -19.19 5.69 27.92
C VAL A 429 -18.06 5.10 28.77
N TRP A 430 -16.83 5.07 28.24
CA TRP A 430 -15.68 4.63 29.03
C TRP A 430 -15.41 5.57 30.21
N ALA A 431 -15.47 6.90 30.01
CA ALA A 431 -15.34 7.86 31.11
C ALA A 431 -16.40 7.62 32.20
N ARG A 432 -17.66 7.31 31.84
CA ARG A 432 -18.70 6.94 32.82
C ARG A 432 -18.30 5.74 33.68
N ILE A 433 -17.69 4.70 33.09
CA ILE A 433 -17.19 3.53 33.84
C ILE A 433 -16.08 3.94 34.81
N LEU A 434 -15.07 4.67 34.32
CA LEU A 434 -13.90 5.04 35.11
C LEU A 434 -14.26 6.04 36.22
N CYS A 435 -15.21 6.95 36.00
CA CYS A 435 -15.74 7.85 37.03
C CYS A 435 -16.57 7.11 38.08
N ALA A 436 -17.31 6.05 37.70
CA ALA A 436 -18.06 5.23 38.63
C ALA A 436 -17.16 4.33 39.51
N ILE A 437 -15.91 4.10 39.11
CA ILE A 437 -14.93 3.27 39.84
C ILE A 437 -13.65 4.12 40.07
N PRO A 438 -13.61 4.99 41.10
CA PRO A 438 -12.58 6.03 41.22
C PRO A 438 -11.12 5.54 41.23
N ASN A 439 -10.86 4.33 41.73
CA ASN A 439 -9.49 3.77 41.80
C ASN A 439 -9.07 3.02 40.53
N SER A 440 -9.95 2.87 39.53
CA SER A 440 -9.63 2.12 38.31
C SER A 440 -8.71 2.88 37.36
N ARG A 441 -8.04 2.18 36.45
CA ARG A 441 -7.18 2.75 35.41
C ARG A 441 -7.65 2.34 34.02
N LEU A 442 -7.17 3.06 33.01
CA LEU A 442 -7.44 2.76 31.61
C LEU A 442 -6.11 2.62 30.85
N VAL A 443 -5.93 1.51 30.14
CA VAL A 443 -4.82 1.35 29.19
C VAL A 443 -5.34 1.31 27.76
N VAL A 444 -4.84 2.19 26.90
CA VAL A 444 -5.22 2.23 25.48
C VAL A 444 -3.97 2.10 24.63
N LYS A 445 -3.97 1.13 23.72
CA LYS A 445 -2.83 0.89 22.82
C LYS A 445 -3.23 1.19 21.38
N CYS A 446 -2.54 2.14 20.78
CA CYS A 446 -2.75 2.47 19.37
C CYS A 446 -1.48 3.08 18.77
N LYS A 447 -1.23 2.80 17.48
CA LYS A 447 -0.05 3.32 16.75
C LYS A 447 0.14 4.85 16.88
N PRO A 448 -0.90 5.70 16.75
CA PRO A 448 -0.78 7.16 16.83
C PRO A 448 -0.26 7.70 18.17
N PHE A 449 -0.28 6.92 19.25
CA PHE A 449 0.24 7.37 20.56
C PHE A 449 1.76 7.47 20.63
N CYS A 450 2.48 7.25 19.52
CA CYS A 450 3.87 7.69 19.36
C CYS A 450 3.98 9.22 19.16
N CYS A 451 2.87 9.91 18.87
CA CYS A 451 2.82 11.35 18.67
C CYS A 451 2.26 12.06 19.92
N ASP A 452 3.03 12.98 20.48
CA ASP A 452 2.67 13.66 21.73
C ASP A 452 1.40 14.51 21.62
N SER A 453 1.15 15.16 20.47
CA SER A 453 -0.07 15.95 20.29
C SER A 453 -1.33 15.08 20.34
N VAL A 454 -1.30 13.90 19.73
CA VAL A 454 -2.40 12.93 19.77
C VAL A 454 -2.62 12.42 21.19
N ARG A 455 -1.53 12.12 21.93
CA ARG A 455 -1.61 11.75 23.35
C ARG A 455 -2.27 12.85 24.17
N GLN A 456 -1.80 14.09 24.04
CA GLN A 456 -2.32 15.23 24.80
C GLN A 456 -3.80 15.47 24.48
N ARG A 457 -4.18 15.48 23.20
CA ARG A 457 -5.59 15.64 22.80
C ARG A 457 -6.49 14.55 23.38
N PHE A 458 -6.02 13.30 23.39
CA PHE A 458 -6.77 12.18 23.97
C PHE A 458 -6.96 12.37 25.49
N LEU A 459 -5.88 12.73 26.20
CA LEU A 459 -5.91 12.98 27.65
C LEU A 459 -6.78 14.19 28.01
N SER A 460 -6.65 15.32 27.30
CA SER A 460 -7.48 16.50 27.50
C SER A 460 -8.97 16.22 27.26
N THR A 461 -9.29 15.36 26.28
CA THR A 461 -10.67 14.94 26.04
C THR A 461 -11.23 14.15 27.23
N LEU A 462 -10.44 13.24 27.80
CA LEU A 462 -10.83 12.47 28.99
C LEU A 462 -10.94 13.36 30.24
N GLU A 463 -10.03 14.33 30.41
CA GLU A 463 -10.08 15.31 31.49
C GLU A 463 -11.36 16.15 31.43
N GLN A 464 -11.77 16.60 30.24
CA GLN A 464 -13.06 17.29 30.04
C GLN A 464 -14.28 16.42 30.37
N LEU A 465 -14.14 15.10 30.31
CA LEU A 465 -15.16 14.13 30.71
C LEU A 465 -15.08 13.77 32.21
N GLY A 466 -14.18 14.40 32.98
CA GLY A 466 -14.02 14.20 34.41
C GLY A 466 -13.06 13.08 34.80
N LEU A 467 -12.26 12.55 33.86
CA LEU A 467 -11.27 11.51 34.14
C LEU A 467 -9.87 12.10 34.26
N GLU A 468 -9.24 11.90 35.42
CA GLU A 468 -7.87 12.36 35.68
C GLU A 468 -6.85 11.71 34.71
N PRO A 469 -6.02 12.50 34.00
CA PRO A 469 -5.04 11.96 33.04
C PRO A 469 -4.06 10.93 33.61
N LEU A 470 -3.71 11.04 34.90
CA LEU A 470 -2.81 10.11 35.59
C LEU A 470 -3.35 8.68 35.68
N ARG A 471 -4.66 8.49 35.50
CA ARG A 471 -5.32 7.17 35.49
C ARG A 471 -5.26 6.48 34.12
N VAL A 472 -4.67 7.13 33.11
CA VAL A 472 -4.71 6.68 31.72
C VAL A 472 -3.29 6.42 31.19
N ASP A 473 -3.03 5.18 30.81
CA ASP A 473 -1.78 4.74 30.20
C ASP A 473 -1.97 4.58 28.67
N LEU A 474 -1.27 5.41 27.89
CA LEU A 474 -1.32 5.37 26.43
C LEU A 474 -0.08 4.69 25.87
N LEU A 475 -0.26 3.58 25.18
CA LEU A 475 0.80 2.75 24.61
C LEU A 475 0.88 2.90 23.09
N PRO A 476 2.07 3.16 22.51
CA PRO A 476 2.24 3.18 21.06
C PRO A 476 2.20 1.75 20.46
N LEU A 477 2.44 1.64 19.16
CA LEU A 477 2.56 0.34 18.49
C LEU A 477 3.71 -0.48 19.10
N ILE A 478 3.42 -1.74 19.43
CA ILE A 478 4.41 -2.76 19.79
C ILE A 478 4.66 -3.58 18.53
N LEU A 479 5.92 -3.62 18.08
CA LEU A 479 6.29 -4.22 16.79
C LEU A 479 6.35 -5.76 16.84
N LEU A 480 6.82 -6.32 17.95
CA LEU A 480 6.92 -7.76 18.13
C LEU A 480 5.58 -8.32 18.58
N ASN A 481 5.08 -9.32 17.86
CA ASN A 481 3.77 -9.90 18.10
C ASN A 481 3.69 -10.62 19.46
N HIS A 482 4.76 -11.31 19.88
CA HIS A 482 4.87 -11.84 21.25
C HIS A 482 4.63 -10.75 22.33
N ASP A 483 5.31 -9.61 22.22
CA ASP A 483 5.20 -8.52 23.20
C ASP A 483 3.84 -7.84 23.14
N HIS A 484 3.26 -7.72 21.94
CA HIS A 484 1.88 -7.26 21.74
C HIS A 484 0.88 -8.14 22.48
N MET A 485 0.99 -9.47 22.30
CA MET A 485 0.12 -10.43 22.98
C MET A 485 0.32 -10.36 24.49
N GLN A 486 1.55 -10.26 24.96
CA GLN A 486 1.85 -10.16 26.40
C GLN A 486 1.31 -8.86 27.01
N ALA A 487 1.19 -7.76 26.25
CA ALA A 487 0.65 -6.49 26.76
C ALA A 487 -0.82 -6.60 27.25
N TYR A 488 -1.58 -7.62 26.85
CA TYR A 488 -2.91 -7.90 27.42
C TYR A 488 -2.85 -8.26 28.92
N SER A 489 -1.68 -8.62 29.45
CA SER A 489 -1.49 -8.77 30.90
C SER A 489 -1.51 -7.46 31.67
N LEU A 490 -1.59 -6.30 31.01
CA LEU A 490 -1.69 -5.00 31.66
C LEU A 490 -3.13 -4.61 32.05
N MET A 491 -4.14 -5.30 31.51
CA MET A 491 -5.55 -5.00 31.77
C MET A 491 -6.30 -6.20 32.36
N ASP A 492 -7.27 -5.92 33.21
CA ASP A 492 -8.18 -6.90 33.80
C ASP A 492 -9.40 -7.15 32.90
N ILE A 493 -9.98 -6.09 32.33
CA ILE A 493 -11.21 -6.12 31.53
C ILE A 493 -11.01 -5.33 30.24
N SER A 494 -11.30 -5.95 29.10
CA SER A 494 -11.28 -5.27 27.81
C SER A 494 -12.63 -4.58 27.54
N LEU A 495 -12.55 -3.35 27.06
CA LEU A 495 -13.69 -2.57 26.59
C LEU A 495 -13.69 -2.57 25.06
N ASP A 496 -14.72 -3.16 24.48
CA ASP A 496 -14.94 -3.12 23.05
C ASP A 496 -15.42 -1.72 22.60
N THR A 497 -15.30 -1.46 21.31
CA THR A 497 -15.74 -0.20 20.69
C THR A 497 -17.08 -0.39 19.98
N PHE A 498 -17.81 0.71 19.77
CA PHE A 498 -19.08 0.72 19.05
C PHE A 498 -19.27 2.07 18.33
N PRO A 499 -20.00 2.14 17.20
CA PRO A 499 -20.70 1.04 16.51
C PRO A 499 -19.76 0.11 15.73
N TYR A 500 -18.45 0.33 15.77
CA TYR A 500 -17.48 -0.56 15.13
C TYR A 500 -16.72 -1.37 16.20
N ALA A 501 -17.10 -2.64 16.37
CA ALA A 501 -16.48 -3.58 17.31
C ALA A 501 -15.07 -4.03 16.91
N GLY A 502 -14.33 -4.53 17.89
CA GLY A 502 -13.12 -5.31 17.70
C GLY A 502 -13.42 -6.62 16.96
N THR A 503 -12.38 -7.18 16.36
CA THR A 503 -12.47 -8.50 15.69
C THR A 503 -11.28 -9.33 16.11
N THR A 504 -10.12 -9.11 15.48
CA THR A 504 -8.85 -9.74 15.92
C THR A 504 -8.49 -9.32 17.34
N THR A 505 -8.63 -8.03 17.68
CA THR A 505 -8.34 -7.50 19.02
C THR A 505 -9.20 -8.13 20.11
N THR A 506 -10.48 -8.40 19.82
CA THR A 506 -11.39 -9.11 20.73
C THR A 506 -10.98 -10.58 20.86
N CYS A 507 -10.65 -11.25 19.75
CA CYS A 507 -10.13 -12.62 19.78
C CYS A 507 -8.83 -12.73 20.61
N GLU A 508 -7.89 -11.80 20.40
CA GLU A 508 -6.63 -11.72 21.14
C GLU A 508 -6.85 -11.47 22.64
N SER A 509 -7.77 -10.55 22.98
CA SER A 509 -8.18 -10.29 24.38
C SER A 509 -8.64 -11.57 25.07
N LEU A 510 -9.64 -12.25 24.48
CA LEU A 510 -10.20 -13.47 25.04
C LEU A 510 -9.14 -14.58 25.13
N TYR A 511 -8.32 -14.73 24.09
CA TYR A 511 -7.26 -15.74 24.06
C TYR A 511 -6.14 -15.49 25.08
N MET A 512 -5.86 -14.23 25.40
CA MET A 512 -4.93 -13.82 26.46
C MET A 512 -5.58 -13.78 27.85
N GLY A 513 -6.81 -14.28 27.97
CA GLY A 513 -7.54 -14.42 29.22
C GLY A 513 -8.33 -13.18 29.62
N VAL A 514 -8.22 -12.05 28.92
CA VAL A 514 -8.91 -10.81 29.27
C VAL A 514 -10.37 -10.87 28.80
N PRO A 515 -11.38 -10.92 29.71
CA PRO A 515 -12.78 -10.84 29.32
C PRO A 515 -13.09 -9.49 28.68
N CYS A 516 -13.97 -9.49 27.69
CA CYS A 516 -14.36 -8.31 26.93
C CYS A 516 -15.83 -7.99 27.16
N VAL A 517 -16.18 -6.72 27.34
CA VAL A 517 -17.57 -6.24 27.31
C VAL A 517 -17.83 -5.64 25.94
N THR A 518 -18.90 -6.09 25.27
CA THR A 518 -19.31 -5.59 23.95
C THR A 518 -20.75 -5.10 23.97
N MET A 519 -21.20 -4.45 22.89
CA MET A 519 -22.56 -3.94 22.76
C MET A 519 -23.19 -4.44 21.46
N ALA A 520 -24.48 -4.78 21.51
CA ALA A 520 -25.27 -5.11 20.34
C ALA A 520 -25.83 -3.85 19.68
N GLY A 521 -25.98 -3.88 18.36
CA GLY A 521 -26.57 -2.81 17.58
C GLY A 521 -27.28 -3.28 16.33
N SER A 522 -27.48 -2.34 15.42
CA SER A 522 -28.26 -2.48 14.17
C SER A 522 -27.41 -2.86 12.96
N VAL A 523 -26.08 -2.75 13.05
CA VAL A 523 -25.15 -2.98 11.94
C VAL A 523 -24.16 -4.11 12.21
N HIS A 524 -23.72 -4.78 11.16
CA HIS A 524 -22.75 -5.88 11.19
C HIS A 524 -21.50 -5.51 12.00
N ALA A 525 -20.90 -4.36 11.73
CA ALA A 525 -19.68 -3.89 12.38
C ALA A 525 -19.80 -3.85 13.91
N HIS A 526 -21.01 -3.57 14.41
CA HIS A 526 -21.32 -3.50 15.83
C HIS A 526 -21.48 -4.91 16.41
N ASN A 527 -22.15 -5.78 15.67
CA ASN A 527 -22.51 -7.13 16.10
C ASN A 527 -21.41 -8.18 15.91
N VAL A 528 -20.23 -7.82 15.39
CA VAL A 528 -19.08 -8.75 15.35
C VAL A 528 -18.70 -9.21 16.76
N GLY A 529 -18.66 -8.30 17.73
CA GLY A 529 -18.42 -8.63 19.14
C GLY A 529 -19.50 -9.54 19.71
N VAL A 530 -20.77 -9.32 19.33
CA VAL A 530 -21.92 -10.16 19.73
C VAL A 530 -21.73 -11.59 19.25
N SER A 531 -21.36 -11.80 17.98
CA SER A 531 -21.12 -13.14 17.43
C SER A 531 -19.99 -13.85 18.19
N LEU A 532 -18.85 -13.18 18.35
CA LEU A 532 -17.68 -13.74 19.04
C LEU A 532 -17.99 -14.14 20.47
N LEU A 533 -18.53 -13.22 21.28
CA LEU A 533 -18.81 -13.49 22.70
C LEU A 533 -19.87 -14.58 22.86
N SER A 534 -20.93 -14.56 22.05
CA SER A 534 -21.97 -15.58 22.11
C SER A 534 -21.43 -16.97 21.83
N LYS A 535 -20.57 -17.11 20.82
CA LYS A 535 -20.00 -18.41 20.43
C LYS A 535 -18.94 -18.92 21.41
N VAL A 536 -18.23 -18.03 22.11
CA VAL A 536 -17.35 -18.42 23.23
C VAL A 536 -18.14 -18.78 24.50
N GLY A 537 -19.42 -18.41 24.60
CA GLY A 537 -20.26 -18.67 25.77
C GLY A 537 -20.30 -17.52 26.78
N LEU A 538 -19.95 -16.31 26.34
CA LEU A 538 -19.93 -15.07 27.13
C LEU A 538 -21.09 -14.13 26.79
N GLY A 539 -22.26 -14.68 26.43
CA GLY A 539 -23.44 -13.88 26.07
C GLY A 539 -23.90 -12.93 27.18
N ASN A 540 -23.54 -13.21 28.44
CA ASN A 540 -23.79 -12.35 29.60
C ASN A 540 -22.93 -11.07 29.64
N LEU A 541 -21.94 -10.92 28.74
CA LEU A 541 -21.10 -9.73 28.59
C LEU A 541 -21.47 -8.86 27.39
N ILE A 542 -22.64 -9.12 26.81
CA ILE A 542 -23.19 -8.38 25.66
C ILE A 542 -24.25 -7.40 26.17
N ALA A 543 -23.96 -6.12 26.10
CA ALA A 543 -24.89 -5.05 26.45
C ALA A 543 -25.87 -4.75 25.30
N LYS A 544 -27.08 -4.29 25.63
CA LYS A 544 -28.06 -3.82 24.63
C LYS A 544 -28.04 -2.31 24.42
N ASN A 545 -27.40 -1.57 25.32
CA ASN A 545 -27.28 -0.12 25.30
C ASN A 545 -26.13 0.32 26.21
N GLU A 546 -25.80 1.61 26.16
CA GLU A 546 -24.70 2.20 26.91
C GLU A 546 -24.83 2.00 28.44
N ASP A 547 -26.04 2.10 28.99
CA ASP A 547 -26.25 1.95 30.44
C ASP A 547 -25.97 0.51 30.91
N GLU A 548 -26.42 -0.47 30.14
CA GLU A 548 -26.11 -1.87 30.39
C GLU A 548 -24.62 -2.16 30.21
N TYR A 549 -23.98 -1.54 29.22
CA TYR A 549 -22.53 -1.64 29.00
C TYR A 549 -21.74 -1.19 30.22
N VAL A 550 -22.08 -0.02 30.79
CA VAL A 550 -21.48 0.48 32.03
C VAL A 550 -21.73 -0.49 33.19
N LYS A 551 -22.97 -0.97 33.36
CA LYS A 551 -23.33 -1.90 34.45
C LYS A 551 -22.56 -3.22 34.36
N LEU A 552 -22.39 -3.79 33.17
CA LEU A 552 -21.66 -5.03 32.97
C LEU A 552 -20.16 -4.85 33.30
N ALA A 553 -19.55 -3.76 32.85
CA ALA A 553 -18.16 -3.44 33.20
C ALA A 553 -17.98 -3.27 34.71
N MET A 554 -18.89 -2.57 35.39
CA MET A 554 -18.87 -2.40 36.84
C MET A 554 -19.07 -3.74 37.59
N LYS A 555 -19.99 -4.58 37.11
CA LYS A 555 -20.23 -5.90 37.70
C LYS A 555 -18.99 -6.78 37.64
N LEU A 556 -18.32 -6.85 36.49
CA LEU A 556 -17.05 -7.58 36.35
C LEU A 556 -15.97 -7.02 37.28
N ALA A 557 -15.89 -5.70 37.40
CA ALA A 557 -14.90 -5.03 38.24
C ALA A 557 -15.12 -5.22 39.75
N SER A 558 -16.35 -5.52 40.18
CA SER A 558 -16.70 -5.66 41.60
C SER A 558 -16.30 -6.98 42.25
N ASP A 559 -15.99 -8.02 41.46
CA ASP A 559 -15.69 -9.37 41.95
C ASP A 559 -14.36 -9.87 41.37
N VAL A 560 -13.25 -9.43 41.97
CA VAL A 560 -11.88 -9.79 41.55
C VAL A 560 -11.64 -11.32 41.59
N PRO A 561 -12.08 -12.09 42.61
CA PRO A 561 -11.96 -13.55 42.59
C PRO A 561 -12.69 -14.22 41.42
N ALA A 562 -13.92 -13.80 41.10
CA ALA A 562 -14.64 -14.33 39.94
C ALA A 562 -13.96 -13.92 38.63
N LEU A 563 -13.50 -12.68 38.53
CA LEU A 563 -12.74 -12.16 37.38
C LEU A 563 -11.46 -12.98 37.15
N GLN A 564 -10.69 -13.25 38.20
CA GLN A 564 -9.51 -14.11 38.15
C GLN A 564 -9.85 -15.52 37.64
N THR A 565 -10.94 -16.11 38.14
CA THR A 565 -11.37 -17.45 37.74
C THR A 565 -11.76 -17.49 36.25
N LEU A 566 -12.52 -16.49 35.79
CA LEU A 566 -12.84 -16.34 34.37
C LEU A 566 -11.57 -16.18 33.54
N ARG A 567 -10.66 -15.30 33.98
CA ARG A 567 -9.42 -15.00 33.26
C ARG A 567 -8.57 -16.23 32.99
N MET A 568 -8.42 -17.08 34.00
CA MET A 568 -7.61 -18.31 33.90
C MET A 568 -8.27 -19.43 33.08
N SER A 569 -9.60 -19.42 32.93
CA SER A 569 -10.33 -20.43 32.15
C SER A 569 -10.61 -20.02 30.70
N LEU A 570 -10.52 -18.72 30.39
CA LEU A 570 -11.03 -18.16 29.14
C LEU A 570 -10.31 -18.65 27.88
N ARG A 571 -8.98 -18.85 27.93
CA ARG A 571 -8.22 -19.40 26.80
C ARG A 571 -8.73 -20.79 26.41
N GLU A 572 -8.96 -21.65 27.39
CA GLU A 572 -9.46 -23.00 27.16
C GLU A 572 -10.91 -22.97 26.65
N LEU A 573 -11.75 -22.14 27.25
CA LEU A 573 -13.13 -21.92 26.82
C LEU A 573 -13.19 -21.49 25.34
N MET A 574 -12.39 -20.49 24.96
CA MET A 574 -12.32 -20.00 23.59
C MET A 574 -11.76 -21.07 22.64
N SER A 575 -10.71 -21.80 23.02
CA SER A 575 -10.09 -22.83 22.19
C SER A 575 -11.03 -24.00 21.89
N LYS A 576 -11.98 -24.29 22.78
CA LYS A 576 -13.01 -25.32 22.61
C LYS A 576 -14.29 -24.81 21.92
N SER A 577 -14.39 -23.51 21.69
CA SER A 577 -15.57 -22.89 21.08
C SER A 577 -15.55 -22.99 19.55
N PRO A 578 -16.70 -22.77 18.88
CA PRO A 578 -16.77 -22.70 17.42
C PRO A 578 -15.85 -21.64 16.80
N VAL A 579 -15.44 -20.61 17.56
CA VAL A 579 -14.55 -19.54 17.07
C VAL A 579 -13.15 -20.08 16.73
N CYS A 580 -12.71 -21.18 17.35
CA CYS A 580 -11.39 -21.79 17.10
C CYS A 580 -11.48 -23.19 16.48
N ASP A 581 -12.67 -23.63 16.05
CA ASP A 581 -12.90 -24.96 15.50
C ASP A 581 -12.82 -24.95 13.96
N GLY A 582 -11.60 -25.00 13.44
CA GLY A 582 -11.36 -24.95 11.99
C GLY A 582 -11.94 -26.13 11.22
N ALA A 583 -12.06 -27.31 11.85
CA ALA A 583 -12.61 -28.50 11.20
C ALA A 583 -14.13 -28.39 11.02
N ASN A 584 -14.87 -27.95 12.04
CA ASN A 584 -16.31 -27.75 11.89
C ASN A 584 -16.64 -26.49 11.06
N PHE A 585 -15.85 -25.42 11.20
CA PHE A 585 -16.01 -24.22 10.38
C PHE A 585 -15.96 -24.55 8.88
N ILE A 586 -14.98 -25.36 8.45
CA ILE A 586 -14.81 -25.67 7.04
C ILE A 586 -15.95 -26.50 6.47
N LEU A 587 -16.56 -27.40 7.27
CA LEU A 587 -17.72 -28.18 6.83
C LEU A 587 -18.92 -27.27 6.54
N GLY A 588 -19.14 -26.26 7.38
CA GLY A 588 -20.16 -25.24 7.15
C GLY A 588 -19.89 -24.39 5.90
N LEU A 589 -18.62 -23.99 5.70
CA LEU A 589 -18.20 -23.21 4.54
C LEU A 589 -18.29 -24.01 3.23
N GLU A 590 -17.84 -25.26 3.21
CA GLU A 590 -17.92 -26.17 2.06
C GLU A 590 -19.37 -26.48 1.67
N SER A 591 -20.23 -26.75 2.66
CA SER A 591 -21.67 -26.91 2.44
C SER A 591 -22.27 -25.65 1.79
N THR A 592 -21.85 -24.47 2.25
CA THR A 592 -22.27 -23.18 1.70
C THR A 592 -21.82 -23.00 0.25
N TYR A 593 -20.55 -23.25 -0.05
CA TYR A 593 -20.02 -23.23 -1.42
C TYR A 593 -20.72 -24.22 -2.33
N ARG A 594 -20.99 -25.44 -1.86
CA ARG A 594 -21.76 -26.43 -2.62
C ARG A 594 -23.17 -25.93 -2.95
N ASN A 595 -23.84 -25.27 -1.99
CA ASN A 595 -25.17 -24.70 -2.22
C ASN A 595 -25.15 -23.53 -3.22
N MET A 596 -24.16 -22.63 -3.12
CA MET A 596 -23.95 -21.57 -4.13
C MET A 596 -23.74 -22.16 -5.52
N TRP A 597 -22.89 -23.20 -5.63
CA TRP A 597 -22.62 -23.87 -6.90
C TRP A 597 -23.85 -24.56 -7.50
N ARG A 598 -24.64 -25.26 -6.67
CA ARG A 598 -25.91 -25.87 -7.09
C ARG A 598 -26.92 -24.82 -7.59
N ARG A 599 -26.97 -23.64 -6.97
CA ARG A 599 -27.79 -22.51 -7.43
C ARG A 599 -27.33 -22.00 -8.80
N TYR A 600 -26.02 -21.78 -8.97
CA TYR A 600 -25.43 -21.39 -10.25
C TYR A 600 -25.72 -22.41 -11.37
N CYS A 601 -25.59 -23.71 -11.10
CA CYS A 601 -25.89 -24.76 -12.09
C CYS A 601 -27.36 -24.73 -12.55
N LYS A 602 -28.28 -24.28 -11.69
CA LYS A 602 -29.71 -24.06 -12.01
C LYS A 602 -29.99 -22.72 -12.69
N GLY A 603 -28.98 -21.90 -12.95
CA GLY A 603 -29.11 -20.58 -13.56
C GLY A 603 -29.42 -19.44 -12.57
N ASP A 604 -29.36 -19.69 -11.27
CA ASP A 604 -29.55 -18.63 -10.27
C ASP A 604 -28.22 -17.93 -9.97
N VAL A 605 -28.06 -16.72 -10.53
CA VAL A 605 -26.86 -15.89 -10.40
C VAL A 605 -27.26 -14.49 -9.92
N PRO A 606 -27.14 -14.17 -8.61
CA PRO A 606 -27.69 -12.93 -8.05
C PRO A 606 -27.12 -11.65 -8.65
N SER A 607 -25.84 -11.62 -9.03
CA SER A 607 -25.24 -10.44 -9.69
C SER A 607 -25.78 -10.22 -11.09
N LEU A 608 -25.97 -11.26 -11.92
CA LEU A 608 -26.48 -11.11 -13.29
C LEU A 608 -27.88 -10.47 -13.28
N LYS A 609 -28.78 -10.98 -12.43
CA LYS A 609 -30.12 -10.39 -12.23
C LYS A 609 -30.05 -8.91 -11.85
N ARG A 610 -29.10 -8.54 -10.98
CA ARG A 610 -28.88 -7.14 -10.57
C ARG A 610 -28.32 -6.30 -11.71
N MET A 611 -27.33 -6.80 -12.44
CA MET A 611 -26.71 -6.05 -13.55
C MET A 611 -27.69 -5.83 -14.70
N GLU A 612 -28.51 -6.83 -15.05
CA GLU A 612 -29.61 -6.69 -16.02
C GLU A 612 -30.63 -5.63 -15.59
N SER A 613 -30.94 -5.52 -14.30
CA SER A 613 -31.83 -4.47 -13.77
C SER A 613 -31.21 -3.06 -13.74
N LEU A 614 -29.89 -2.95 -13.91
CA LEU A 614 -29.12 -1.70 -13.88
C LEU A 614 -28.79 -1.17 -15.28
N GLU A 615 -29.04 -1.95 -16.34
CA GLU A 615 -28.98 -1.43 -17.71
C GLU A 615 -30.12 -0.42 -17.91
N PRO A 616 -29.85 0.78 -18.45
CA PRO A 616 -30.93 1.68 -18.82
C PRO A 616 -31.79 0.99 -19.87
N PHE A 617 -33.11 1.00 -19.69
CA PHE A 617 -34.03 0.87 -20.82
C PHE A 617 -33.59 1.87 -21.89
N VAL A 618 -32.93 1.39 -22.94
CA VAL A 618 -32.84 2.13 -24.20
C VAL A 618 -34.24 2.04 -24.79
N SER A 619 -35.14 2.93 -24.32
CA SER A 619 -36.43 3.12 -24.96
C SER A 619 -36.17 3.73 -26.33
N ALA A 620 -36.51 2.96 -27.36
CA ALA A 620 -36.68 3.44 -28.71
C ALA A 620 -37.69 4.59 -28.70
N ASP A 621 -37.21 5.82 -28.87
CA ASP A 621 -37.96 6.98 -29.34
C ASP A 621 -36.96 7.99 -29.91
N GLU A 622 -36.36 7.62 -31.05
CA GLU A 622 -35.92 8.62 -32.02
C GLU A 622 -37.09 8.85 -32.98
N ASN A 623 -37.73 10.02 -32.88
CA ASN A 623 -38.35 10.68 -34.04
C ASN A 623 -38.69 12.15 -33.74
N SER A 624 -38.16 13.04 -34.60
CA SER A 624 -38.65 14.38 -34.99
C SER A 624 -38.73 15.46 -33.90
N GLU A 625 -38.24 16.71 -34.04
CA GLU A 625 -38.15 17.59 -35.22
C GLU A 625 -37.38 18.91 -34.85
N PRO A 626 -37.28 19.96 -35.72
CA PRO A 626 -36.03 20.45 -36.28
C PRO A 626 -35.45 21.75 -35.66
N ALA A 627 -34.18 21.99 -35.96
CA ALA A 627 -33.41 23.17 -35.56
C ALA A 627 -33.90 24.47 -36.22
N THR A 628 -34.20 25.48 -35.40
CA THR A 628 -34.25 26.89 -35.80
C THR A 628 -33.08 27.65 -35.18
N ALA A 629 -32.28 28.26 -36.06
CA ALA A 629 -31.14 29.09 -35.71
C ALA A 629 -31.61 30.45 -35.18
N VAL A 630 -31.11 30.85 -34.00
CA VAL A 630 -31.06 32.24 -33.55
C VAL A 630 -29.67 32.52 -32.99
N ASN A 631 -28.92 33.37 -33.68
CA ASN A 631 -27.69 34.00 -33.20
C ASN A 631 -28.03 35.07 -32.16
N VAL A 632 -27.49 35.00 -30.94
CA VAL A 632 -27.01 36.17 -30.16
C VAL A 632 -25.83 35.78 -29.25
N SER A 633 -24.86 36.68 -29.27
CA SER A 633 -23.54 36.84 -28.63
C SER A 633 -23.27 36.43 -27.17
N GLU A 634 -22.01 36.00 -26.99
CA GLU A 634 -21.05 36.26 -25.88
C GLU A 634 -21.43 35.94 -24.42
N GLY A 635 -20.73 34.92 -23.88
CA GLY A 635 -20.61 34.64 -22.46
C GLY A 635 -19.90 33.30 -22.21
N SER A 636 -18.57 33.33 -22.08
CA SER A 636 -17.74 32.14 -21.82
C SER A 636 -17.93 31.54 -20.42
N PRO A 637 -17.99 30.19 -20.29
CA PRO A 637 -17.50 29.48 -19.10
C PRO A 637 -16.35 28.53 -19.44
N GLY A 638 -15.30 28.60 -18.63
CA GLY A 638 -14.01 27.91 -18.82
C GLY A 638 -14.05 26.40 -18.61
N SER A 639 -13.23 25.71 -19.41
CA SER A 639 -12.97 24.27 -19.33
C SER A 639 -11.85 23.95 -18.33
N VAL A 640 -12.12 22.97 -17.48
CA VAL A 640 -11.20 22.38 -16.49
C VAL A 640 -10.16 21.53 -17.24
N LYS A 641 -8.87 21.85 -17.04
CA LYS A 641 -7.72 21.17 -17.68
C LYS A 641 -7.05 20.20 -16.72
N ALA A 642 -6.85 18.97 -17.21
CA ALA A 642 -5.95 17.98 -16.66
C ALA A 642 -4.48 18.45 -16.75
N ASN A 643 -3.66 17.94 -15.83
CA ASN A 643 -2.30 18.37 -15.50
C ASN A 643 -1.32 18.49 -16.69
N GLY A 644 -0.86 19.73 -16.93
CA GLY A 644 0.55 20.10 -17.18
C GLY A 644 1.25 19.65 -18.46
N PHE A 645 1.14 20.44 -19.54
CA PHE A 645 2.24 21.17 -20.22
C PHE A 645 1.64 21.97 -21.41
N ASN A 646 1.70 23.31 -21.35
CA ASN A 646 1.34 24.18 -22.48
C ASN A 646 2.59 24.44 -23.33
N SER A 647 2.54 24.15 -24.63
CA SER A 647 3.45 24.72 -25.63
C SER A 647 2.63 25.43 -26.71
N THR A 648 2.92 26.71 -26.92
CA THR A 648 2.41 27.55 -28.01
C THR A 648 2.88 27.01 -29.38
N GLN A 649 1.95 26.86 -30.33
CA GLN A 649 2.24 26.46 -31.72
C GLN A 649 2.82 27.62 -32.56
N PRO A 650 3.77 27.35 -33.47
CA PRO A 650 3.94 28.13 -34.70
C PRO A 650 3.55 27.30 -35.96
N PRO A 651 3.36 27.94 -37.13
CA PRO A 651 2.45 27.46 -38.17
C PRO A 651 3.01 26.35 -39.07
N LYS A 652 2.08 25.58 -39.64
CA LYS A 652 2.27 24.48 -40.59
C LYS A 652 3.04 24.92 -41.85
N LEU A 653 4.12 24.21 -42.17
CA LEU A 653 4.76 24.22 -43.48
C LEU A 653 4.66 22.82 -44.09
N ASN A 654 4.07 22.77 -45.28
CA ASN A 654 3.72 21.58 -46.03
C ASN A 654 4.83 21.33 -47.06
N ILE A 655 5.55 20.21 -46.99
CA ILE A 655 6.47 19.80 -48.07
C ILE A 655 6.40 18.28 -48.27
N ASN A 656 5.76 17.89 -49.38
CA ASN A 656 5.87 16.57 -49.99
C ASN A 656 7.19 16.43 -50.78
N GLY A 657 7.74 15.22 -50.81
CA GLY A 657 8.63 14.74 -51.88
C GLY A 657 10.12 14.79 -51.59
N CYS A 658 10.72 13.61 -51.33
CA CYS A 658 11.80 13.01 -52.13
C CYS A 658 12.43 11.83 -51.38
N GLU A 659 12.39 10.67 -52.03
CA GLU A 659 13.24 9.51 -51.76
C GLU A 659 14.71 9.83 -52.04
N GLU A 660 15.64 9.22 -51.29
CA GLU A 660 16.85 8.55 -51.82
C GLU A 660 17.72 7.92 -50.71
N ASN A 661 17.90 6.60 -50.82
CA ASN A 661 19.11 5.78 -50.67
C ASN A 661 20.12 5.97 -49.51
N GLY A 662 20.18 4.94 -48.65
CA GLY A 662 21.35 4.07 -48.46
C GLY A 662 22.67 4.64 -47.90
N GLY A 663 22.99 4.30 -46.64
CA GLY A 663 24.34 4.44 -46.09
C GLY A 663 24.49 3.85 -44.69
N SER A 664 24.94 2.60 -44.60
CA SER A 664 25.34 1.92 -43.36
C SER A 664 26.62 2.56 -42.78
N LEU A 665 26.56 3.12 -41.57
CA LEU A 665 27.74 3.53 -40.79
C LEU A 665 27.78 2.82 -39.43
N LYS A 666 28.92 2.17 -39.20
CA LYS A 666 29.28 1.15 -38.21
C LYS A 666 28.91 1.45 -36.75
N PHE A 667 28.30 0.46 -36.12
CA PHE A 667 27.83 0.35 -34.73
C PHE A 667 28.91 0.10 -33.65
N SER A 668 30.22 0.15 -33.92
CA SER A 668 31.22 -0.37 -32.94
C SER A 668 31.63 0.60 -31.83
N ILE A 669 31.62 1.92 -32.07
CA ILE A 669 31.95 2.95 -31.05
C ILE A 669 30.82 3.08 -30.01
N PHE A 670 29.59 2.69 -30.38
CA PHE A 670 28.40 2.69 -29.52
C PHE A 670 28.51 1.77 -28.30
N SER A 671 29.27 0.67 -28.40
CA SER A 671 29.43 -0.27 -27.28
C SER A 671 30.39 0.22 -26.20
N GLU A 672 31.39 1.05 -26.56
CA GLU A 672 32.45 1.45 -25.63
C GLU A 672 32.07 2.65 -24.75
N TRP A 673 31.26 3.59 -25.24
CA TRP A 673 30.77 4.70 -24.42
C TRP A 673 29.71 4.25 -23.39
N PHE A 674 28.78 3.36 -23.79
CA PHE A 674 27.84 2.74 -22.85
C PHE A 674 28.54 1.77 -21.88
N LYS A 675 29.56 1.01 -22.32
CA LYS A 675 30.47 0.30 -21.41
C LYS A 675 31.23 1.26 -20.49
N GLY A 676 31.53 2.47 -20.93
CA GLY A 676 32.14 3.54 -20.13
C GLY A 676 31.23 4.05 -19.02
N VAL A 677 29.92 4.16 -19.26
CA VAL A 677 28.90 4.48 -18.25
C VAL A 677 28.65 3.27 -17.32
N GLU A 678 28.67 2.03 -17.83
CA GLU A 678 28.69 0.80 -17.00
C GLU A 678 29.99 0.65 -16.18
N LEU A 679 31.13 1.13 -16.70
CA LEU A 679 32.41 1.22 -15.99
C LEU A 679 32.41 2.37 -14.98
N TYR A 680 31.67 3.45 -15.23
CA TYR A 680 31.40 4.51 -14.24
C TYR A 680 30.52 3.94 -13.11
N TYR A 681 29.52 3.12 -13.44
CA TYR A 681 28.74 2.33 -12.47
C TYR A 681 29.62 1.35 -11.67
N TYR A 682 30.55 0.62 -12.31
CA TYR A 682 31.53 -0.23 -11.60
C TYR A 682 32.51 0.58 -10.75
N ARG A 683 33.00 1.74 -11.22
CA ARG A 683 33.91 2.64 -10.48
C ARG A 683 33.22 3.38 -9.34
N TRP A 684 31.92 3.67 -9.45
CA TRP A 684 31.10 4.28 -8.40
C TRP A 684 30.61 3.24 -7.39
N SER A 685 30.31 2.01 -7.83
CA SER A 685 30.14 0.82 -6.97
C SER A 685 31.40 0.52 -6.16
N ILE A 686 32.59 0.63 -6.77
CA ILE A 686 33.88 0.56 -6.06
C ILE A 686 34.04 1.75 -5.09
N LYS A 687 33.51 2.94 -5.39
CA LYS A 687 33.53 4.11 -4.50
C LYS A 687 32.59 3.97 -3.30
N LEU A 688 31.42 3.34 -3.48
CA LEU A 688 30.48 2.96 -2.41
C LEU A 688 31.02 1.81 -1.56
N ASN A 689 31.61 0.78 -2.18
CA ASN A 689 32.30 -0.29 -1.45
C ASN A 689 33.56 0.22 -0.75
N ALA A 690 34.28 1.19 -1.34
CA ALA A 690 35.40 1.87 -0.69
C ALA A 690 34.93 2.69 0.51
N ASN A 691 33.79 3.37 0.45
CA ASN A 691 33.20 4.04 1.62
C ASN A 691 32.80 3.02 2.71
N SER A 692 32.24 1.86 2.35
CA SER A 692 31.94 0.79 3.33
C SER A 692 33.20 0.11 3.91
N PHE A 693 34.29 0.04 3.12
CA PHE A 693 35.60 -0.43 3.56
C PHE A 693 36.32 0.63 4.42
N TRP A 694 36.11 1.91 4.14
CA TRP A 694 36.61 3.06 4.90
C TRP A 694 35.90 3.20 6.25
N GLU A 695 34.58 3.02 6.31
CA GLU A 695 33.83 2.97 7.58
C GLU A 695 34.36 1.83 8.47
N ARG A 696 34.68 0.66 7.88
CA ARG A 696 35.38 -0.42 8.60
C ARG A 696 36.81 -0.04 8.99
N SER A 697 37.56 0.68 8.16
CA SER A 697 38.96 1.05 8.42
C SER A 697 39.11 2.13 9.50
N VAL A 698 38.16 3.05 9.62
CA VAL A 698 38.09 4.05 10.71
C VAL A 698 37.78 3.38 12.05
N SER A 699 36.99 2.30 12.06
CA SER A 699 36.84 1.45 13.26
C SER A 699 38.11 0.69 13.67
N TYR A 700 39.14 0.61 12.81
CA TYR A 700 40.42 -0.05 13.09
C TYR A 700 41.62 0.91 13.27
N GLY A 701 41.41 2.24 13.33
CA GLY A 701 42.38 3.17 13.94
C GLY A 701 43.62 3.58 13.13
N TYR A 702 43.62 3.51 11.80
CA TYR A 702 44.77 3.97 10.98
C TYR A 702 44.64 5.42 10.50
N GLN A 703 45.63 6.27 10.78
CA GLN A 703 45.75 7.65 10.25
C GLN A 703 46.72 7.71 9.06
N ILE A 704 46.33 8.37 7.97
CA ILE A 704 47.19 8.70 6.82
C ILE A 704 47.14 10.21 6.56
N ASP A 705 48.31 10.81 6.26
CA ASP A 705 48.55 12.25 6.06
C ASP A 705 47.70 12.87 4.91
N PRO A 706 46.87 13.89 5.20
CA PRO A 706 46.01 14.59 4.24
C PRO A 706 46.76 15.27 3.08
N SER A 707 48.05 15.60 3.25
CA SER A 707 48.85 16.27 2.22
C SER A 707 49.18 15.36 1.02
N LEU A 708 49.26 14.04 1.26
CA LEU A 708 49.46 13.03 0.22
C LEU A 708 48.18 12.75 -0.60
N GLN A 709 46.99 12.91 0.00
CA GLN A 709 45.69 12.79 -0.69
C GLN A 709 45.50 13.89 -1.75
N LEU A 710 45.81 15.14 -1.41
CA LEU A 710 45.69 16.27 -2.35
C LEU A 710 46.70 16.17 -3.51
N LEU A 711 47.90 15.64 -3.25
CA LEU A 711 48.93 15.43 -4.27
C LEU A 711 48.53 14.32 -5.27
N TRP A 712 47.85 13.26 -4.80
CA TRP A 712 47.30 12.19 -5.63
C TRP A 712 46.17 12.66 -6.55
N ILE A 713 45.23 13.43 -6.01
CA ILE A 713 44.09 13.97 -6.78
C ILE A 713 44.58 14.98 -7.83
N ARG A 714 45.55 15.85 -7.48
CA ARG A 714 46.14 16.81 -8.43
C ARG A 714 46.95 16.15 -9.55
N LYS A 715 47.72 15.09 -9.25
CA LYS A 715 48.47 14.34 -10.28
C LYS A 715 47.56 13.53 -11.21
N ALA A 716 46.48 12.94 -10.68
CA ALA A 716 45.47 12.25 -11.50
C ALA A 716 44.70 13.22 -12.41
N ALA A 717 44.37 14.41 -11.91
CA ALA A 717 43.74 15.47 -12.70
C ALA A 717 44.66 16.02 -13.81
N MET A 718 45.96 16.23 -13.54
CA MET A 718 46.93 16.65 -14.58
C MET A 718 47.13 15.61 -15.68
N LEU A 719 47.14 14.32 -15.33
CA LEU A 719 47.23 13.22 -16.31
C LEU A 719 45.97 13.09 -17.18
N LEU A 720 44.79 13.40 -16.64
CA LEU A 720 43.53 13.46 -17.41
C LEU A 720 43.47 14.68 -18.34
N GLN A 721 44.05 15.81 -17.93
CA GLN A 721 44.10 17.04 -18.73
C GLN A 721 45.11 16.95 -19.90
N MET A 722 46.17 16.14 -19.76
CA MET A 722 47.11 15.84 -20.86
C MET A 722 46.49 14.93 -21.94
N VAL A 723 45.51 14.09 -21.60
CA VAL A 723 44.83 13.20 -22.56
C VAL A 723 43.69 13.92 -23.31
N SER A 724 43.18 15.04 -22.79
CA SER A 724 42.08 15.79 -23.42
C SER A 724 42.53 16.94 -24.34
N ASN A 725 43.79 17.38 -24.27
CA ASN A 725 44.27 18.59 -24.97
C ASN A 725 45.05 18.34 -26.27
N ASP A 726 45.29 17.09 -26.69
CA ASP A 726 45.93 16.82 -27.99
C ASP A 726 44.90 16.80 -29.13
N SER A 727 44.48 18.00 -29.53
CA SER A 727 43.95 18.28 -30.86
C SER A 727 45.10 18.69 -31.78
N CYS A 728 45.79 17.71 -32.38
CA CYS A 728 46.69 17.99 -33.50
C CYS A 728 46.50 16.98 -34.64
N ASN A 729 46.05 17.51 -35.78
CA ASN A 729 46.09 16.89 -37.09
C ASN A 729 47.47 16.26 -37.36
N THR A 730 47.55 14.95 -37.51
CA THR A 730 48.33 14.27 -38.57
C THR A 730 48.08 12.77 -38.52
N SER A 731 47.94 12.18 -39.69
CA SER A 731 47.73 10.76 -39.94
C SER A 731 48.92 9.91 -39.48
N PHE A 732 48.88 9.31 -38.29
CA PHE A 732 49.77 8.20 -37.93
C PHE A 732 49.11 7.19 -36.95
N SER A 733 48.96 5.96 -37.45
CA SER A 733 48.63 4.64 -36.88
C SER A 733 48.06 4.47 -35.44
N MET A 734 47.02 3.63 -35.39
CA MET A 734 46.32 2.96 -34.27
C MET A 734 47.15 2.29 -33.13
N ASN A 735 48.48 2.38 -33.10
CA ASN A 735 49.31 1.62 -32.14
C ASN A 735 49.78 2.39 -30.89
N TYR A 736 49.62 3.73 -30.81
CA TYR A 736 50.08 4.50 -29.65
C TYR A 736 49.10 4.49 -28.45
N SER A 737 47.78 4.52 -28.72
CA SER A 737 46.74 4.49 -27.67
C SER A 737 46.72 3.17 -26.89
N HIS A 738 46.94 2.04 -27.58
CA HIS A 738 46.98 0.71 -26.96
C HIS A 738 48.26 0.48 -26.15
N CYS A 739 49.41 0.98 -26.62
CA CYS A 739 50.67 0.93 -25.87
C CYS A 739 50.64 1.81 -24.61
N CYS A 740 50.00 2.98 -24.63
CA CYS A 740 49.82 3.83 -23.45
C CYS A 740 48.85 3.20 -22.42
N GLN A 741 47.77 2.56 -22.86
CA GLN A 741 46.84 1.84 -21.99
C GLN A 741 47.49 0.60 -21.34
N LEU A 742 48.26 -0.18 -22.11
CA LEU A 742 49.01 -1.32 -21.59
C LEU A 742 50.15 -0.89 -20.65
N ALA A 743 50.80 0.25 -20.89
CA ALA A 743 51.84 0.79 -20.00
C ALA A 743 51.27 1.26 -18.65
N VAL A 744 50.07 1.86 -18.63
CA VAL A 744 49.38 2.27 -17.39
C VAL A 744 48.87 1.06 -16.61
N ILE A 745 48.30 0.06 -17.29
CA ILE A 745 47.86 -1.20 -16.66
C ILE A 745 49.07 -2.00 -16.14
N ALA A 746 50.17 -2.06 -16.89
CA ALA A 746 51.41 -2.71 -16.46
C ALA A 746 52.09 -1.98 -15.29
N ALA A 747 52.02 -0.64 -15.23
CA ALA A 747 52.51 0.15 -14.11
C ALA A 747 51.65 -0.03 -12.85
N MET A 748 50.32 -0.07 -12.98
CA MET A 748 49.40 -0.35 -11.87
C MET A 748 49.55 -1.79 -11.35
N ASN A 749 49.71 -2.78 -12.25
CA ASN A 749 49.94 -4.17 -11.86
C ASN A 749 51.33 -4.39 -11.24
N LYS A 750 52.40 -3.72 -11.70
CA LYS A 750 53.72 -3.76 -11.06
C LYS A 750 53.73 -3.11 -9.67
N LEU A 751 52.92 -2.07 -9.44
CA LEU A 751 52.78 -1.42 -8.13
C LEU A 751 51.92 -2.23 -7.15
N LEU A 752 50.83 -2.84 -7.63
CA LEU A 752 50.01 -3.77 -6.85
C LEU A 752 50.81 -5.03 -6.43
N PHE A 753 51.60 -5.61 -7.34
CA PHE A 753 52.47 -6.75 -7.02
C PHE A 753 53.64 -6.39 -6.09
N ARG A 754 54.18 -5.16 -6.15
CA ARG A 754 55.21 -4.69 -5.20
C ARG A 754 54.65 -4.52 -3.79
N ASN A 755 53.43 -4.02 -3.64
CA ASN A 755 52.78 -3.86 -2.33
C ASN A 755 52.29 -5.19 -1.75
N TYR A 756 51.90 -6.17 -2.58
CA TYR A 756 51.60 -7.53 -2.12
C TYR A 756 52.85 -8.25 -1.58
N LYS A 757 54.03 -8.00 -2.18
CA LYS A 757 55.31 -8.59 -1.74
C LYS A 757 55.92 -7.91 -0.50
N VAL A 758 55.51 -6.68 -0.18
CA VAL A 758 55.89 -5.99 1.07
C VAL A 758 55.01 -6.46 2.23
N LEU A 759 53.75 -6.84 1.96
CA LEU A 759 52.83 -7.38 2.97
C LEU A 759 52.97 -8.89 3.22
N SER A 760 53.60 -9.65 2.31
CA SER A 760 53.90 -11.07 2.53
C SER A 760 55.19 -11.33 3.33
N ASN A 761 55.96 -10.29 3.66
CA ASN A 761 57.20 -10.40 4.45
C ASN A 761 57.05 -9.97 5.92
N SER A 762 55.86 -9.52 6.33
CA SER A 762 55.49 -9.35 7.75
C SER A 762 54.63 -10.54 8.15
N GLY A 763 55.28 -11.63 8.56
CA GLY A 763 54.63 -12.90 8.85
C GLY A 763 53.50 -12.79 9.87
N TYR A 764 52.27 -13.06 9.42
CA TYR A 764 51.17 -13.50 10.27
C TYR A 764 50.27 -14.43 9.43
N SER A 765 50.12 -15.67 9.91
CA SER A 765 49.19 -16.68 9.41
C SER A 765 47.81 -16.53 10.07
N ALA A 766 46.74 -16.62 9.28
CA ALA A 766 45.42 -17.16 9.68
C ALA A 766 44.64 -17.38 8.37
N ALA A 767 44.08 -18.54 7.99
CA ALA A 767 43.30 -19.56 8.70
C ALA A 767 41.94 -19.04 9.21
N SER A 768 41.01 -18.82 8.28
CA SER A 768 39.58 -19.21 8.28
C SER A 768 38.83 -18.44 7.19
#